data_AF-A0A9X3YLU1-F1
#
_entry.id   AF-A0A9X3YLU1-F1
#
_cell.length_a   1.000
_cell.length_b   1.000
_cell.length_c   1.000
_cell.angle_alpha   90.00
_cell.angle_beta   90.00
_cell.angle_gamma   90.00
#
_symmetry.space_group_name_H-M   'P 1'
#
loop_
_entity.id
_entity.type
_entity.pdbx_description
1 polymer ?
#
loop_
_entity_poly.entity_id
_entity_poly.type
_entity_poly.pdbx_seq_one_letter_code
_entity_poly.pdbx_strand_id
1 'polypeptide(L)'
;MSIRNLALRGAVLAALSGLASVAQAVTPVFINEIHYDDSTAAGDVGEAIEIVGPAGTDLTGWTVVLYNGSGGASYSTLNLSGTIPNQCSGHGTVNVPALGLQNGAPDGIALVQGTTVKQFLSYEGTFAATNGPANGMTSVDIGVSETNSTAPGTSLQLTGSGSNYEDFAWQGSATASFGQCNTGQSFGPPVDLPPSVASTTPANSATGIASNANIAVTFSEPVTLGATWYDIACSISGAHTAVTSGSGTSYTLDPTVDFASGETCTVTVKAAQVTDLDPPADAMLADHTFSFSTAGDLPPAVQTSTPANGASAFPLAGNLSIQFSEPVTLDANWYTLSCASSGAHTAVQGGSGASYTLNPDTDFAALEHCTLTILANRVHDQDGTIHDMTANVVIGFDTAGSSGGDYYAGVDTSSGPALKAWLHNRIKDHNSVPYSGATPNTWTVLEAADQDPSDSSKVLDVYKNESYTKVGGGNTNYNREHTWPNSLGFPNNSVNGHVNAPYTDCHMLYISHIGYNSDRSNSKYNNCAGCTERPTTVNHGFGGPGQSNWFNGDNFEVWGHRKGDMARAVMYMAVRYKGGTNAVTTLPEPNLELTDNASQIVGVNAQPTSGTAYMGLKSVLLAWHQADPPDAGERLRNDVVFSYQNNRNPFIDHPEWADCVFNNTNCPVVSDVIFEDGFEQ
;
A
#
# COMPACT_ATOMS: atom_id res chain seq x y z
N MET A 1 -11.92 28.85 -54.24
CA MET A 1 -11.42 27.50 -53.91
C MET A 1 -9.91 27.60 -53.70
N SER A 2 -9.43 28.38 -52.71
CA SER A 2 -8.96 27.94 -51.38
C SER A 2 -7.97 26.77 -51.46
N ILE A 3 -6.63 26.96 -51.59
CA ILE A 3 -5.62 27.41 -50.58
C ILE A 3 -5.50 26.39 -49.42
N ARG A 4 -4.36 25.92 -48.89
CA ARG A 4 -2.91 25.80 -49.17
C ARG A 4 -2.34 24.99 -47.97
N ASN A 5 -1.17 24.34 -48.12
CA ASN A 5 -0.27 24.03 -46.99
C ASN A 5 0.11 25.31 -46.20
N LEU A 6 0.39 25.14 -44.89
CA LEU A 6 1.02 26.03 -43.89
C LEU A 6 0.13 26.90 -42.95
N ALA A 7 0.48 26.85 -41.65
CA ALA A 7 0.03 27.63 -40.45
C ALA A 7 -1.29 27.15 -39.80
N LEU A 8 -1.39 26.78 -38.51
CA LEU A 8 -0.99 27.36 -37.20
C LEU A 8 -0.47 26.21 -36.28
N ARG A 9 0.58 26.25 -35.45
CA ARG A 9 1.03 27.19 -34.38
C ARG A 9 -0.11 27.73 -33.50
N GLY A 10 -0.22 27.15 -32.29
CA GLY A 10 -1.12 27.56 -31.19
C GLY A 10 -2.34 26.63 -31.09
N ALA A 11 -2.62 25.90 -30.02
CA ALA A 11 -2.38 26.17 -28.61
C ALA A 11 -2.09 24.88 -27.82
N VAL A 12 -0.81 24.61 -27.55
CA VAL A 12 -0.38 24.02 -26.28
C VAL A 12 0.37 25.14 -25.57
N LEU A 13 -0.38 26.18 -25.20
CA LEU A 13 0.08 27.32 -24.43
C LEU A 13 -1.12 27.97 -23.75
N ALA A 14 -1.76 27.23 -22.84
CA ALA A 14 -2.71 27.78 -21.84
C ALA A 14 -3.07 26.70 -20.80
N ALA A 15 -2.06 26.09 -20.16
CA ALA A 15 -2.25 25.42 -18.86
C ALA A 15 -1.00 25.54 -17.96
N LEU A 16 -0.10 26.49 -18.28
CA LEU A 16 0.97 26.98 -17.40
C LEU A 16 0.91 28.51 -17.38
N SER A 17 -0.21 29.05 -16.91
CA SER A 17 -0.34 30.45 -16.51
C SER A 17 -1.56 30.56 -15.60
N GLY A 18 -1.50 29.81 -14.51
CA GLY A 18 -2.52 29.73 -13.48
C GLY A 18 -1.91 29.51 -12.09
N LEU A 19 -0.60 29.74 -11.92
CA LEU A 19 -0.11 30.19 -10.63
C LEU A 19 -0.50 31.67 -10.58
N ALA A 20 -1.75 31.94 -10.21
CA ALA A 20 -1.97 33.12 -9.41
C ALA A 20 -1.03 32.91 -8.21
N SER A 21 0.07 33.67 -8.17
CA SER A 21 0.73 33.94 -6.91
C SER A 21 -0.39 34.40 -6.00
N VAL A 22 -0.84 33.52 -5.12
CA VAL A 22 -1.60 33.95 -3.96
C VAL A 22 -0.60 34.86 -3.29
N ALA A 23 -0.77 36.17 -3.42
CA ALA A 23 0.03 37.12 -2.69
C ALA A 23 -0.24 36.77 -1.23
N GLN A 24 0.70 36.05 -0.62
CA GLN A 24 0.63 35.67 0.78
C GLN A 24 0.48 36.99 1.52
N ALA A 25 -0.55 37.09 2.36
CA ALA A 25 -0.82 38.31 3.08
C ALA A 25 0.41 38.60 3.95
N VAL A 26 1.11 39.69 3.64
CA VAL A 26 2.31 40.09 4.37
C VAL A 26 1.91 40.38 5.82
N THR A 27 2.65 39.80 6.78
CA THR A 27 2.33 39.92 8.20
C THR A 27 3.40 40.77 8.90
N PRO A 28 3.32 42.12 8.85
CA PRO A 28 4.35 43.00 9.40
C PRO A 28 4.31 43.09 10.93
N VAL A 29 3.18 42.78 11.57
CA VAL A 29 3.05 42.72 13.04
C VAL A 29 2.69 41.29 13.41
N PHE A 30 3.55 40.65 14.20
CA PHE A 30 3.48 39.20 14.44
C PHE A 30 3.98 38.81 15.83
N ILE A 31 3.65 37.58 16.25
CA ILE A 31 4.12 36.91 17.46
C ILE A 31 5.59 36.52 17.23
N ASN A 32 6.46 36.96 18.14
CA ASN A 32 7.91 36.93 17.99
C ASN A 32 8.64 35.95 18.92
N GLU A 33 8.11 35.80 20.13
CA GLU A 33 8.70 35.03 21.21
C GLU A 33 7.57 34.49 22.10
N ILE A 34 7.65 33.24 22.55
CA ILE A 34 6.65 32.59 23.41
C ILE A 34 7.37 31.82 24.51
N HIS A 35 6.90 31.97 25.75
CA HIS A 35 7.27 31.12 26.87
C HIS A 35 6.00 30.59 27.54
N TYR A 36 5.87 29.27 27.65
CA TYR A 36 4.67 28.62 28.19
C TYR A 36 4.96 27.45 29.15
N ASP A 37 6.11 26.78 29.10
CA ASP A 37 6.41 25.62 29.96
C ASP A 37 7.87 25.64 30.46
N ASP A 38 8.09 25.49 31.76
CA ASP A 38 9.44 25.42 32.34
C ASP A 38 9.58 24.58 33.62
N SER A 39 10.84 24.25 33.93
CA SER A 39 11.19 23.28 34.98
C SER A 39 11.31 23.87 36.39
N THR A 40 10.41 24.78 36.80
CA THR A 40 10.46 25.32 38.18
C THR A 40 9.67 24.50 39.19
N ALA A 41 10.08 24.60 40.46
CA ALA A 41 9.35 24.00 41.58
C ALA A 41 7.99 24.67 41.86
N ALA A 42 7.71 25.84 41.28
CA ALA A 42 6.45 26.57 41.43
C ALA A 42 5.45 26.27 40.30
N GLY A 43 5.79 25.38 39.36
CA GLY A 43 5.13 25.26 38.06
C GLY A 43 5.71 26.28 37.07
N ASP A 44 4.97 26.59 36.03
CA ASP A 44 5.42 27.53 34.99
C ASP A 44 5.56 28.95 35.54
N VAL A 45 6.68 29.61 35.28
CA VAL A 45 6.91 31.00 35.70
C VAL A 45 7.35 31.90 34.55
N GLY A 46 6.84 33.13 34.55
CA GLY A 46 7.27 34.12 33.57
C GLY A 46 6.66 33.94 32.18
N GLU A 47 5.56 33.20 32.08
CA GLU A 47 4.81 32.98 30.84
C GLU A 47 4.48 34.31 30.15
N ALA A 48 4.85 34.39 28.88
CA ALA A 48 4.81 35.63 28.13
C ALA A 48 4.75 35.37 26.63
N ILE A 49 4.17 36.34 25.93
CA ILE A 49 4.08 36.39 24.47
C ILE A 49 4.64 37.73 24.04
N GLU A 50 5.58 37.74 23.10
CA GLU A 50 6.11 38.96 22.53
C GLU A 50 5.51 39.23 21.16
N ILE A 51 5.13 40.48 20.91
CA ILE A 51 4.70 40.95 19.60
C ILE A 51 5.79 41.87 19.04
N VAL A 52 6.15 41.66 17.78
CA VAL A 52 7.08 42.52 17.03
C VAL A 52 6.36 43.19 15.86
N GLY A 53 6.86 44.35 15.44
CA GLY A 53 6.40 45.01 14.22
C GLY A 53 7.08 46.35 13.96
N PRO A 54 6.64 47.10 12.93
CA PRO A 54 7.23 48.38 12.59
C PRO A 54 7.12 49.37 13.75
N ALA A 55 8.22 50.08 14.01
CA ALA A 55 8.28 51.09 15.04
C ALA A 55 7.22 52.19 14.79
N GLY A 56 6.54 52.60 15.86
CA GLY A 56 5.44 53.56 15.82
C GLY A 56 4.07 52.95 15.51
N THR A 57 3.98 51.63 15.27
CA THR A 57 2.68 50.96 15.15
C THR A 57 1.87 51.11 16.43
N ASP A 58 0.66 51.67 16.32
CA ASP A 58 -0.31 51.76 17.41
C ASP A 58 -1.04 50.43 17.59
N LEU A 59 -0.94 49.86 18.80
CA LEU A 59 -1.56 48.59 19.17
C LEU A 59 -2.97 48.75 19.73
N THR A 60 -3.54 49.96 19.71
CA THR A 60 -4.95 50.18 20.08
C THR A 60 -5.87 49.31 19.22
N GLY A 61 -6.70 48.49 19.88
CA GLY A 61 -7.63 47.57 19.21
C GLY A 61 -6.99 46.24 18.78
N TRP A 62 -5.73 45.99 19.13
CA TRP A 62 -5.11 44.67 18.99
C TRP A 62 -5.32 43.83 20.24
N THR A 63 -5.45 42.53 20.05
CA THR A 63 -5.59 41.55 21.14
C THR A 63 -4.81 40.28 20.85
N VAL A 64 -4.39 39.61 21.92
CA VAL A 64 -3.92 38.22 21.89
C VAL A 64 -5.01 37.36 22.50
N VAL A 65 -5.49 36.35 21.79
CA VAL A 65 -6.54 35.43 22.25
C VAL A 65 -5.95 34.04 22.42
N LEU A 66 -6.10 33.47 23.60
CA LEU A 66 -5.55 32.16 23.95
C LEU A 66 -6.62 31.08 23.81
N TYR A 67 -6.25 29.94 23.26
CA TYR A 67 -7.13 28.83 22.91
C TYR A 67 -6.63 27.51 23.49
N ASN A 68 -7.57 26.74 24.04
CA ASN A 68 -7.32 25.39 24.50
C ASN A 68 -7.54 24.43 23.32
N GLY A 69 -6.52 23.70 22.87
CA GLY A 69 -6.63 22.86 21.69
C GLY A 69 -7.25 21.49 21.94
N SER A 70 -7.43 21.06 23.19
CA SER A 70 -8.27 19.88 23.51
C SER A 70 -9.75 20.08 23.15
N GLY A 71 -10.26 21.32 23.16
CA GLY A 71 -11.65 21.64 22.83
C GLY A 71 -11.83 22.73 21.77
N GLY A 72 -10.75 23.36 21.33
CA GLY A 72 -10.72 24.48 20.39
C GLY A 72 -11.29 25.80 20.92
N ALA A 73 -11.66 25.88 22.21
CA ALA A 73 -12.31 27.06 22.76
C ALA A 73 -11.27 28.07 23.29
N SER A 74 -11.51 29.36 23.03
CA SER A 74 -10.79 30.45 23.66
C SER A 74 -11.05 30.50 25.18
N TYR A 75 -10.00 30.73 25.96
CA TYR A 75 -10.07 30.81 27.42
C TYR A 75 -9.59 32.15 27.99
N SER A 76 -8.86 32.97 27.22
CA SER A 76 -8.43 34.30 27.64
C SER A 76 -8.23 35.26 26.47
N THR A 77 -8.39 36.56 26.73
CA THR A 77 -8.10 37.63 25.78
C THR A 77 -7.31 38.72 26.48
N LEU A 78 -6.10 38.98 25.98
CA LEU A 78 -5.19 40.01 26.44
C LEU A 78 -5.27 41.21 25.49
N ASN A 79 -5.61 42.38 26.02
CA ASN A 79 -5.67 43.61 25.22
C ASN A 79 -4.27 44.22 25.10
N LEU A 80 -3.88 44.57 23.86
CA LEU A 80 -2.66 45.31 23.61
C LEU A 80 -2.93 46.81 23.62
N SER A 81 -1.91 47.59 23.94
CA SER A 81 -1.99 49.05 23.93
C SER A 81 -0.60 49.67 23.78
N GLY A 82 -0.57 50.97 23.54
CA GLY A 82 0.67 51.70 23.32
C GLY A 82 1.19 51.57 21.89
N THR A 83 2.42 52.02 21.67
CA THR A 83 3.08 51.99 20.36
C THR A 83 4.33 51.14 20.42
N ILE A 84 4.57 50.35 19.37
CA ILE A 84 5.81 49.57 19.24
C ILE A 84 7.02 50.53 19.19
N PRO A 85 8.04 50.36 20.06
CA PRO A 85 9.23 51.23 20.07
C PRO A 85 10.13 50.97 18.86
N ASN A 86 11.11 51.85 18.61
CA ASN A 86 12.18 51.59 17.65
C ASN A 86 13.39 51.02 18.39
N GLN A 87 13.66 49.72 18.22
CA GLN A 87 14.75 49.00 18.89
C GLN A 87 15.75 48.42 17.88
N CYS A 88 15.26 47.96 16.72
CA CYS A 88 16.04 47.18 15.76
C CYS A 88 15.73 47.65 14.35
N SER A 89 16.43 48.70 13.91
CA SER A 89 16.41 49.16 12.52
C SER A 89 14.99 49.42 11.97
N GLY A 90 14.16 50.13 12.74
CA GLY A 90 12.80 50.49 12.33
C GLY A 90 11.72 49.54 12.80
N HIS A 91 12.07 48.49 13.55
CA HIS A 91 11.14 47.60 14.25
C HIS A 91 11.39 47.64 15.76
N GLY A 92 10.46 47.09 16.54
CA GLY A 92 10.66 46.81 17.95
C GLY A 92 9.60 45.86 18.47
N THR A 93 9.67 45.58 19.77
CA THR A 93 8.88 44.55 20.41
C THR A 93 8.04 45.08 21.57
N VAL A 94 6.98 44.34 21.90
CA VAL A 94 6.10 44.56 23.05
C VAL A 94 5.90 43.22 23.74
N ASN A 95 6.43 43.12 24.96
CA ASN A 95 6.20 41.97 25.82
C ASN A 95 4.77 42.01 26.40
N VAL A 96 4.05 40.90 26.30
CA VAL A 96 2.69 40.70 26.81
C VAL A 96 2.74 39.58 27.86
N PRO A 97 2.75 39.92 29.16
CA PRO A 97 2.65 38.91 30.21
C PRO A 97 1.38 38.08 30.05
N ALA A 98 1.52 36.76 30.04
CA ALA A 98 0.47 35.80 29.72
C ALA A 98 0.42 34.68 30.76
N LEU A 99 0.30 35.06 32.04
CA LEU A 99 0.28 34.10 33.15
C LEU A 99 -0.88 33.10 33.01
N GLY A 100 -0.59 31.81 33.17
CA GLY A 100 -1.54 30.72 32.97
C GLY A 100 -1.77 30.36 31.50
N LEU A 101 -0.72 30.46 30.67
CA LEU A 101 -0.67 29.72 29.41
C LEU A 101 -0.79 28.22 29.73
N GLN A 102 -1.36 27.47 28.79
CA GLN A 102 -1.64 26.05 28.99
C GLN A 102 -0.60 25.22 28.23
N ASN A 103 -0.12 24.13 28.83
CA ASN A 103 0.96 23.29 28.28
C ASN A 103 0.38 22.10 27.48
N GLY A 104 -0.75 22.30 26.79
CA GLY A 104 -1.45 21.24 26.09
C GLY A 104 -0.87 20.94 24.70
N ALA A 105 -0.86 19.65 24.35
CA ALA A 105 -0.59 19.16 23.00
C ALA A 105 -1.89 18.93 22.19
N PRO A 106 -2.37 19.89 21.39
CA PRO A 106 -1.89 21.27 21.21
C PRO A 106 -2.69 22.31 22.00
N ASP A 107 -2.14 23.51 22.17
CA ASP A 107 -2.80 24.75 22.59
C ASP A 107 -2.34 25.90 21.65
N GLY A 108 -3.05 27.04 21.65
CA GLY A 108 -2.84 28.04 20.60
C GLY A 108 -3.07 29.50 20.98
N ILE A 109 -2.50 30.37 20.16
CA ILE A 109 -2.44 31.82 20.33
C ILE A 109 -2.88 32.48 19.02
N ALA A 110 -3.90 33.34 19.08
CA ALA A 110 -4.29 34.17 17.96
C ALA A 110 -3.93 35.64 18.20
N LEU A 111 -3.19 36.24 17.27
CA LEU A 111 -3.00 37.69 17.21
C LEU A 111 -4.09 38.32 16.35
N VAL A 112 -4.84 39.27 16.90
CA VAL A 112 -6.05 39.81 16.28
C VAL A 112 -6.02 41.33 16.27
N GLN A 113 -6.32 41.94 15.12
CA GLN A 113 -6.51 43.39 14.97
C GLN A 113 -8.00 43.67 14.74
N GLY A 114 -8.67 44.28 15.74
CA GLY A 114 -10.13 44.44 15.73
C GLY A 114 -10.82 43.09 15.71
N THR A 115 -11.37 42.69 14.56
CA THR A 115 -11.99 41.37 14.35
C THR A 115 -11.19 40.47 13.40
N THR A 116 -10.06 40.95 12.89
CA THR A 116 -9.27 40.25 11.87
C THR A 116 -8.13 39.48 12.52
N VAL A 117 -8.12 38.16 12.37
CA VAL A 117 -7.01 37.30 12.79
C VAL A 117 -5.81 37.54 11.87
N LYS A 118 -4.68 37.93 12.44
CA LYS A 118 -3.40 38.11 11.75
C LYS A 118 -2.56 36.85 11.79
N GLN A 119 -2.55 36.17 12.94
CA GLN A 119 -1.94 34.86 13.09
C GLN A 119 -2.83 34.01 14.00
N PHE A 120 -2.87 32.71 13.73
CA PHE A 120 -3.37 31.72 14.65
C PHE A 120 -2.36 30.58 14.71
N LEU A 121 -1.50 30.64 15.71
CA LEU A 121 -0.39 29.71 15.90
C LEU A 121 -0.72 28.72 17.02
N SER A 122 -0.12 27.54 16.96
CA SER A 122 -0.15 26.54 18.03
C SER A 122 1.23 25.95 18.25
N TYR A 123 1.42 25.34 19.41
CA TYR A 123 2.57 24.50 19.72
C TYR A 123 2.10 23.07 19.93
N GLU A 124 2.99 22.11 19.71
CA GLU A 124 2.76 20.67 19.93
C GLU A 124 1.63 20.06 19.07
N GLY A 125 1.39 20.63 17.89
CA GLY A 125 0.40 20.16 16.92
C GLY A 125 -0.57 21.25 16.45
N THR A 126 -1.64 20.85 15.77
CA THR A 126 -2.65 21.77 15.22
C THR A 126 -4.06 21.43 15.70
N PHE A 127 -4.93 22.43 15.78
CA PHE A 127 -6.35 22.24 16.09
C PHE A 127 -7.22 23.33 15.45
N ALA A 128 -8.52 23.08 15.35
CA ALA A 128 -9.49 24.06 14.87
C ALA A 128 -10.14 24.80 16.04
N ALA A 129 -10.20 26.13 15.98
CA ALA A 129 -10.92 26.91 16.97
C ALA A 129 -12.43 26.76 16.81
N THR A 130 -13.15 26.65 17.94
CA THR A 130 -14.60 26.40 18.01
C THR A 130 -15.40 27.64 18.43
N ASN A 131 -14.71 28.71 18.84
CA ASN A 131 -15.30 30.01 19.16
C ASN A 131 -14.27 31.15 18.96
N GLY A 132 -14.59 32.36 19.41
CA GLY A 132 -13.65 33.50 19.37
C GLY A 132 -13.37 34.03 17.96
N PRO A 133 -12.44 35.00 17.82
CA PRO A 133 -12.09 35.57 16.51
C PRO A 133 -11.55 34.57 15.49
N ALA A 134 -10.96 33.46 15.93
CA ALA A 134 -10.41 32.41 15.07
C ALA A 134 -11.41 31.28 14.78
N ASN A 135 -12.69 31.42 15.15
CA ASN A 135 -13.69 30.36 14.99
C ASN A 135 -13.72 29.76 13.57
N GLY A 136 -13.54 28.44 13.48
CA GLY A 136 -13.48 27.69 12.23
C GLY A 136 -12.14 27.73 11.51
N MET A 137 -11.14 28.46 12.01
CA MET A 137 -9.76 28.43 11.51
C MET A 137 -9.01 27.28 12.17
N THR A 138 -8.14 26.61 11.40
CA THR A 138 -7.14 25.68 11.92
C THR A 138 -5.87 26.45 12.24
N SER A 139 -5.27 26.21 13.41
CA SER A 139 -3.99 26.80 13.80
C SER A 139 -2.83 26.28 12.95
N VAL A 140 -1.76 27.06 12.90
CA VAL A 140 -0.47 26.67 12.30
C VAL A 140 0.49 26.29 13.42
N ASP A 141 0.97 25.04 13.41
CA ASP A 141 1.99 24.58 14.36
C ASP A 141 3.32 25.30 14.11
N ILE A 142 3.93 25.83 15.17
CA ILE A 142 5.23 26.51 15.10
C ILE A 142 6.40 25.54 14.98
N GLY A 143 6.18 24.24 15.24
CA GLY A 143 7.16 23.16 15.01
C GLY A 143 8.26 23.05 16.07
N VAL A 144 8.22 23.89 17.11
CA VAL A 144 9.09 23.86 18.30
C VAL A 144 8.23 23.89 19.55
N SER A 145 8.73 23.36 20.65
CA SER A 145 8.00 23.22 21.91
C SER A 145 8.91 23.45 23.12
N GLU A 146 8.27 23.82 24.22
CA GLU A 146 8.83 23.74 25.56
C GLU A 146 8.26 22.52 26.29
N THR A 147 8.89 22.13 27.39
CA THR A 147 8.46 20.99 28.20
C THR A 147 8.72 21.33 29.66
N ASN A 148 8.20 20.52 30.57
CA ASN A 148 8.53 20.58 31.99
C ASN A 148 10.03 20.37 32.34
N SER A 149 10.88 20.17 31.34
CA SER A 149 12.34 20.10 31.46
C SER A 149 13.07 21.31 30.86
N THR A 150 12.35 22.24 30.22
CA THR A 150 12.88 23.50 29.69
C THR A 150 13.46 24.35 30.83
N ALA A 151 14.60 24.98 30.58
CA ALA A 151 15.30 25.75 31.59
C ALA A 151 14.54 27.06 31.92
N PRO A 152 14.46 27.47 33.19
CA PRO A 152 13.78 28.73 33.53
C PRO A 152 14.48 29.94 32.91
N GLY A 153 13.71 30.90 32.40
CA GLY A 153 14.24 32.10 31.75
C GLY A 153 14.68 31.90 30.31
N THR A 154 14.26 30.81 29.67
CA THR A 154 14.36 30.62 28.22
C THR A 154 12.98 30.80 27.55
N SER A 155 12.96 30.87 26.22
CA SER A 155 11.73 31.04 25.43
C SER A 155 11.95 30.54 24.00
N LEU A 156 10.87 30.17 23.32
CA LEU A 156 10.84 29.92 21.88
C LEU A 156 10.89 31.26 21.15
N GLN A 157 11.72 31.39 20.12
CA GLN A 157 12.01 32.69 19.49
C GLN A 157 12.14 32.58 17.98
N LEU A 158 11.68 33.58 17.24
CA LEU A 158 11.97 33.73 15.82
C LEU A 158 13.39 34.23 15.59
N THR A 159 14.08 33.63 14.61
CA THR A 159 15.39 34.08 14.10
C THR A 159 15.36 34.23 12.58
N GLY A 160 16.31 35.00 12.02
CA GLY A 160 16.38 35.26 10.58
C GLY A 160 16.54 36.74 10.27
N SER A 161 16.38 37.10 8.99
CA SER A 161 16.56 38.47 8.50
C SER A 161 15.43 38.86 7.58
N GLY A 162 14.74 39.96 7.87
CA GLY A 162 13.64 40.42 7.03
C GLY A 162 12.82 41.55 7.64
N SER A 163 11.53 41.61 7.32
CA SER A 163 10.61 42.63 7.87
C SER A 163 9.21 42.10 8.14
N ASN A 164 8.90 40.86 7.75
CA ASN A 164 7.58 40.25 7.89
C ASN A 164 7.73 38.87 8.52
N TYR A 165 6.67 38.36 9.14
CA TYR A 165 6.66 37.04 9.79
C TYR A 165 7.25 35.94 8.90
N GLU A 166 6.94 35.98 7.61
CA GLU A 166 7.32 34.97 6.63
C GLU A 166 8.84 34.93 6.33
N ASP A 167 9.59 35.94 6.78
CA ASP A 167 11.04 36.03 6.62
C ASP A 167 11.83 35.37 7.77
N PHE A 168 11.12 34.87 8.80
CA PHE A 168 11.73 34.33 10.02
C PHE A 168 11.29 32.89 10.28
N ALA A 169 12.08 32.16 11.06
CA ALA A 169 11.79 30.79 11.46
C ALA A 169 11.87 30.62 12.99
N TRP A 170 10.96 29.81 13.55
CA TRP A 170 10.94 29.49 14.96
C TRP A 170 12.13 28.61 15.33
N GLN A 171 12.78 28.95 16.45
CA GLN A 171 13.85 28.16 17.05
C GLN A 171 13.41 27.62 18.41
N GLY A 172 14.04 26.52 18.83
CA GLY A 172 13.84 25.93 20.16
C GLY A 172 14.23 26.89 21.29
N SER A 173 13.89 26.52 22.51
CA SER A 173 13.99 27.42 23.66
C SER A 173 15.44 27.88 23.93
N ALA A 174 15.65 29.19 23.99
CA ALA A 174 16.94 29.86 24.25
C ALA A 174 16.76 31.00 25.26
N THR A 175 17.84 31.59 25.79
CA THR A 175 17.76 32.69 26.77
C THR A 175 16.76 33.76 26.33
N ALA A 176 15.73 34.01 27.13
CA ALA A 176 14.62 34.87 26.74
C ALA A 176 15.05 36.31 26.49
N SER A 177 14.47 36.92 25.46
CA SER A 177 14.76 38.27 24.97
C SER A 177 13.62 39.27 25.16
N PHE A 178 12.52 38.85 25.78
CA PHE A 178 11.33 39.68 26.02
C PHE A 178 11.61 41.17 26.30
N GLY A 179 11.04 42.03 25.46
CA GLY A 179 11.21 43.48 25.47
C GLY A 179 12.43 43.99 24.69
N GLN A 180 13.18 43.11 24.03
CA GLN A 180 14.25 43.38 23.08
C GLN A 180 14.03 42.50 21.84
N CYS A 181 14.73 42.78 20.74
CA CYS A 181 14.67 41.85 19.60
C CYS A 181 15.43 40.56 19.89
N ASN A 182 14.94 39.47 19.30
CA ASN A 182 15.48 38.14 19.52
C ASN A 182 16.94 38.04 19.11
N THR A 183 17.66 37.16 19.79
CA THR A 183 19.05 36.85 19.42
C THR A 183 19.06 36.17 18.04
N GLY A 184 19.83 36.70 17.09
CA GLY A 184 19.87 36.16 15.72
C GLY A 184 18.70 36.61 14.83
N GLN A 185 17.91 37.58 15.29
CA GLN A 185 16.91 38.25 14.46
C GLN A 185 17.41 39.62 14.01
N SER A 186 17.31 39.90 12.71
CA SER A 186 17.70 41.20 12.14
C SER A 186 16.60 41.78 11.25
N PHE A 187 16.41 43.09 11.32
CA PHE A 187 15.38 43.80 10.56
C PHE A 187 16.04 44.77 9.56
N GLY A 188 15.71 44.66 8.28
CA GLY A 188 16.30 45.45 7.20
C GLY A 188 16.21 44.76 5.82
N PRO A 189 16.74 45.37 4.74
CA PRO A 189 16.96 44.64 3.49
C PRO A 189 17.82 43.39 3.80
N PRO A 190 17.57 42.24 3.15
CA PRO A 190 18.31 41.02 3.41
C PRO A 190 19.81 41.34 3.35
N VAL A 191 20.50 41.14 4.46
CA VAL A 191 21.95 41.08 4.44
C VAL A 191 22.25 39.73 3.83
N ASP A 192 22.94 39.74 2.70
CA ASP A 192 23.44 38.52 2.08
C ASP A 192 24.32 37.78 3.09
N LEU A 193 24.03 36.51 3.33
CA LEU A 193 24.72 35.69 4.31
C LEU A 193 25.37 34.53 3.59
N PRO A 194 26.64 34.21 3.90
CA PRO A 194 27.27 33.05 3.30
C PRO A 194 26.47 31.75 3.57
N PRO A 195 26.44 30.81 2.62
CA PRO A 195 25.67 29.60 2.76
C PRO A 195 26.20 28.73 3.89
N SER A 196 25.30 28.03 4.57
CA SER A 196 25.60 27.06 5.62
C SER A 196 24.76 25.80 5.46
N VAL A 197 25.14 24.70 6.10
CA VAL A 197 24.31 23.49 6.15
C VAL A 197 23.21 23.70 7.20
N ALA A 198 21.96 23.81 6.76
CA ALA A 198 20.78 23.99 7.59
C ALA A 198 20.34 22.68 8.28
N SER A 199 20.40 21.55 7.57
CA SER A 199 20.08 20.24 8.14
C SER A 199 20.69 19.09 7.35
N THR A 200 20.86 17.96 8.02
CA THR A 200 21.32 16.71 7.41
C THR A 200 20.38 15.55 7.76
N THR A 201 20.28 14.57 6.87
CA THR A 201 19.69 13.27 7.16
C THR A 201 20.67 12.20 6.68
N PRO A 202 21.22 11.33 7.53
CA PRO A 202 21.02 11.29 8.98
C PRO A 202 21.43 12.57 9.72
N ALA A 203 20.77 12.86 10.84
CA ALA A 203 21.17 13.95 11.73
C ALA A 203 22.51 13.64 12.39
N ASN A 204 23.24 14.66 12.85
CA ASN A 204 24.51 14.45 13.54
C ASN A 204 24.32 13.56 14.79
N SER A 205 25.21 12.59 14.95
CA SER A 205 25.19 11.53 15.97
C SER A 205 23.98 10.59 15.92
N ALA A 206 23.25 10.54 14.80
CA ALA A 206 22.17 9.56 14.63
C ALA A 206 22.71 8.12 14.71
N THR A 207 21.89 7.21 15.23
CA THR A 207 22.23 5.78 15.41
C THR A 207 21.16 4.93 14.73
N GLY A 208 21.47 3.66 14.43
CA GLY A 208 20.47 2.76 13.86
C GLY A 208 20.17 3.02 12.38
N ILE A 209 21.08 3.70 11.66
CA ILE A 209 20.88 4.02 10.25
C ILE A 209 21.00 2.76 9.39
N ALA A 210 20.08 2.57 8.45
CA ALA A 210 20.15 1.45 7.51
C ALA A 210 21.45 1.50 6.68
N SER A 211 22.03 0.34 6.38
CA SER A 211 23.26 0.23 5.60
C SER A 211 23.16 0.85 4.20
N ASN A 212 21.98 0.81 3.58
CA ASN A 212 21.69 1.40 2.27
C ASN A 212 21.12 2.82 2.34
N ALA A 213 21.29 3.53 3.46
CA ALA A 213 20.70 4.86 3.62
C ALA A 213 21.38 5.91 2.74
N ASN A 214 20.56 6.74 2.10
CA ASN A 214 21.04 7.96 1.46
C ASN A 214 21.37 9.04 2.50
N ILE A 215 22.30 9.92 2.14
CA ILE A 215 22.63 11.11 2.92
C ILE A 215 22.03 12.35 2.24
N ALA A 216 21.10 13.03 2.89
CA ALA A 216 20.57 14.31 2.44
C ALA A 216 21.27 15.47 3.17
N VAL A 217 21.61 16.51 2.42
CA VAL A 217 22.17 17.77 2.92
C VAL A 217 21.27 18.91 2.42
N THR A 218 20.78 19.72 3.34
CA THR A 218 20.01 20.93 3.05
C THR A 218 20.80 22.15 3.47
N PHE A 219 20.98 23.10 2.56
CA PHE A 219 21.67 24.37 2.79
C PHE A 219 20.69 25.48 3.20
N SER A 220 21.21 26.55 3.81
CA SER A 220 20.44 27.76 4.17
C SER A 220 19.81 28.46 2.96
N GLU A 221 20.44 28.31 1.80
CA GLU A 221 20.03 28.94 0.55
C GLU A 221 20.54 28.16 -0.67
N PRO A 222 20.13 28.53 -1.90
CA PRO A 222 20.56 27.83 -3.09
C PRO A 222 22.07 27.94 -3.29
N VAL A 223 22.74 26.80 -3.54
CA VAL A 223 24.19 26.75 -3.73
C VAL A 223 24.62 26.20 -5.09
N THR A 224 25.81 26.59 -5.51
CA THR A 224 26.64 25.93 -6.52
C THR A 224 27.69 25.06 -5.82
N LEU A 225 27.80 23.80 -6.26
CA LEU A 225 28.70 22.81 -5.65
C LEU A 225 29.86 22.44 -6.59
N GLY A 226 31.08 22.40 -6.04
CA GLY A 226 32.27 21.89 -6.72
C GLY A 226 32.26 20.36 -6.83
N ALA A 227 33.08 19.79 -7.71
CA ALA A 227 33.09 18.34 -7.98
C ALA A 227 33.50 17.47 -6.78
N THR A 228 34.08 18.05 -5.73
CA THR A 228 34.59 17.34 -4.54
C THR A 228 34.04 17.93 -3.24
N TRP A 229 32.79 18.41 -3.28
CA TRP A 229 32.17 19.17 -2.19
C TRP A 229 31.91 18.40 -0.90
N TYR A 230 32.08 17.08 -0.90
CA TYR A 230 31.94 16.24 0.28
C TYR A 230 33.11 15.23 0.42
N ASP A 231 33.28 14.70 1.63
CA ASP A 231 33.96 13.44 1.93
C ASP A 231 33.04 12.58 2.82
N ILE A 232 33.03 11.26 2.60
CA ILE A 232 32.38 10.29 3.48
C ILE A 232 33.44 9.27 3.92
N ALA A 233 33.69 9.16 5.21
CA ALA A 233 34.67 8.25 5.78
C ALA A 233 34.08 7.46 6.95
N CYS A 234 34.10 6.14 6.85
CA CYS A 234 33.51 5.24 7.83
C CYS A 234 34.56 4.35 8.50
N SER A 235 34.28 3.94 9.73
CA SER A 235 35.22 3.20 10.58
C SER A 235 35.55 1.79 10.10
N ILE A 236 34.65 1.15 9.33
CA ILE A 236 34.82 -0.24 8.87
C ILE A 236 35.00 -0.28 7.35
N SER A 237 34.06 0.32 6.61
CA SER A 237 34.04 0.31 5.14
C SER A 237 35.00 1.33 4.50
N GLY A 238 35.54 2.27 5.27
CA GLY A 238 36.51 3.26 4.79
C GLY A 238 35.87 4.43 4.04
N ALA A 239 36.54 4.94 3.00
CA ALA A 239 36.06 6.09 2.25
C ALA A 239 35.02 5.69 1.19
N HIS A 240 33.95 6.48 1.07
CA HIS A 240 32.87 6.25 0.11
C HIS A 240 32.81 7.32 -0.98
N THR A 241 32.47 6.87 -2.19
CA THR A 241 31.96 7.73 -3.26
C THR A 241 30.44 7.66 -3.29
N ALA A 242 29.78 8.71 -3.77
CA ALA A 242 28.33 8.76 -3.87
C ALA A 242 27.85 9.39 -5.19
N VAL A 243 26.72 8.92 -5.69
CA VAL A 243 25.97 9.57 -6.77
C VAL A 243 25.21 10.76 -6.17
N THR A 244 25.55 11.97 -6.62
CA THR A 244 24.86 13.19 -6.18
C THR A 244 23.64 13.47 -7.05
N SER A 245 22.51 13.77 -6.41
CA SER A 245 21.30 14.30 -7.04
C SER A 245 20.72 15.47 -6.25
N GLY A 246 19.77 16.20 -6.83
CA GLY A 246 19.17 17.40 -6.22
C GLY A 246 19.64 18.72 -6.86
N SER A 247 19.08 19.82 -6.38
CA SER A 247 19.37 21.18 -6.84
C SER A 247 18.89 22.23 -5.85
N GLY A 248 19.36 23.48 -6.02
CA GLY A 248 18.95 24.59 -5.16
C GLY A 248 19.52 24.42 -3.75
N THR A 249 18.65 24.22 -2.77
CA THR A 249 19.05 24.06 -1.37
C THR A 249 19.21 22.60 -0.94
N SER A 250 18.75 21.63 -1.73
CA SER A 250 18.62 20.24 -1.28
C SER A 250 19.35 19.27 -2.20
N TYR A 251 20.28 18.51 -1.63
CA TYR A 251 21.11 17.54 -2.31
C TYR A 251 21.09 16.20 -1.59
N THR A 252 21.09 15.12 -2.36
CA THR A 252 21.17 13.75 -1.86
C THR A 252 22.43 13.08 -2.40
N LEU A 253 23.18 12.44 -1.51
CA LEU A 253 24.31 11.58 -1.77
C LEU A 253 23.86 10.13 -1.57
N ASP A 254 23.87 9.35 -2.65
CA ASP A 254 23.62 7.91 -2.65
C ASP A 254 24.95 7.17 -2.73
N PRO A 255 25.48 6.61 -1.62
CA PRO A 255 26.76 5.89 -1.60
C PRO A 255 26.79 4.78 -2.64
N THR A 256 27.86 4.70 -3.43
CA THR A 256 27.99 3.69 -4.50
C THR A 256 28.15 2.25 -3.97
N VAL A 257 28.46 2.13 -2.68
CA VAL A 257 28.54 0.88 -1.92
C VAL A 257 27.83 1.13 -0.60
N ASP A 258 26.95 0.21 -0.19
CA ASP A 258 26.26 0.29 1.09
C ASP A 258 27.26 0.32 2.27
N PHE A 259 26.88 0.99 3.36
CA PHE A 259 27.64 1.02 4.60
C PHE A 259 27.68 -0.36 5.26
N ALA A 260 28.75 -0.66 6.00
CA ALA A 260 28.86 -1.83 6.86
C ALA A 260 27.99 -1.69 8.11
N SER A 261 27.50 -2.81 8.65
CA SER A 261 26.76 -2.85 9.91
C SER A 261 27.64 -2.46 11.11
N GLY A 262 27.05 -1.76 12.08
CA GLY A 262 27.70 -1.33 13.32
C GLY A 262 28.87 -0.36 13.14
N GLU A 263 28.93 0.36 12.03
CA GLU A 263 30.01 1.30 11.74
C GLU A 263 29.63 2.74 12.02
N THR A 264 30.61 3.58 12.32
CA THR A 264 30.42 5.04 12.42
C THR A 264 30.97 5.70 11.17
N CYS A 265 30.11 6.42 10.46
CA CYS A 265 30.46 7.22 9.29
C CYS A 265 30.52 8.70 9.67
N THR A 266 31.54 9.39 9.16
CA THR A 266 31.70 10.84 9.24
C THR A 266 31.59 11.43 7.85
N VAL A 267 30.74 12.43 7.70
CA VAL A 267 30.53 13.18 6.47
C VAL A 267 31.04 14.60 6.68
N THR A 268 31.86 15.09 5.76
CA THR A 268 32.36 16.46 5.75
C THR A 268 31.92 17.16 4.48
N VAL A 269 31.11 18.21 4.61
CA VAL A 269 30.80 19.18 3.55
C VAL A 269 31.90 20.23 3.53
N LYS A 270 32.62 20.34 2.42
CA LYS A 270 33.81 21.21 2.29
C LYS A 270 33.39 22.63 1.93
N ALA A 271 33.60 23.56 2.84
CA ALA A 271 33.26 24.98 2.66
C ALA A 271 33.81 25.57 1.37
N ALA A 272 35.07 25.25 1.05
CA ALA A 272 35.76 25.76 -0.14
C ALA A 272 35.15 25.29 -1.48
N GLN A 273 34.15 24.41 -1.46
CA GLN A 273 33.46 23.87 -2.63
C GLN A 273 31.96 24.20 -2.64
N VAL A 274 31.51 25.07 -1.73
CA VAL A 274 30.12 25.52 -1.61
C VAL A 274 30.10 27.04 -1.72
N THR A 275 29.37 27.55 -2.71
CA THR A 275 29.12 28.98 -2.92
C THR A 275 27.63 29.16 -3.16
N ASP A 276 27.02 30.22 -2.67
CA ASP A 276 25.62 30.54 -2.97
C ASP A 276 25.41 30.94 -4.44
N LEU A 277 24.19 31.35 -4.78
CA LEU A 277 23.77 31.70 -6.13
C LEU A 277 23.39 33.18 -6.29
N ASP A 278 23.17 33.90 -5.20
CA ASP A 278 22.83 35.31 -5.18
C ASP A 278 24.05 36.25 -5.07
N PRO A 279 23.91 37.54 -5.46
CA PRO A 279 25.04 38.47 -5.44
C PRO A 279 25.02 39.39 -4.19
N PRO A 280 26.18 39.62 -3.55
CA PRO A 280 27.50 39.06 -3.87
C PRO A 280 27.66 37.58 -3.50
N ALA A 281 28.17 36.78 -4.44
CA ALA A 281 28.33 35.36 -4.19
C ALA A 281 29.35 35.09 -3.06
N ASP A 282 28.91 34.45 -1.98
CA ASP A 282 29.70 34.13 -0.80
C ASP A 282 29.99 32.62 -0.71
N ALA A 283 31.20 32.31 -0.24
CA ALA A 283 31.60 30.93 0.03
C ALA A 283 31.19 30.55 1.45
N MET A 284 30.78 29.29 1.64
CA MET A 284 30.51 28.74 2.96
C MET A 284 31.73 28.95 3.88
N LEU A 285 31.49 29.44 5.10
CA LEU A 285 32.56 29.99 5.95
C LEU A 285 33.50 28.93 6.55
N ALA A 286 33.01 27.72 6.79
CA ALA A 286 33.77 26.63 7.40
C ALA A 286 33.20 25.27 6.98
N ASP A 287 34.03 24.23 6.97
CA ASP A 287 33.57 22.87 6.71
C ASP A 287 32.51 22.47 7.74
N HIS A 288 31.47 21.76 7.29
CA HIS A 288 30.46 21.19 8.17
C HIS A 288 30.67 19.69 8.25
N THR A 289 30.90 19.19 9.47
CA THR A 289 31.11 17.76 9.72
C THR A 289 30.00 17.24 10.62
N PHE A 290 29.42 16.12 10.22
CA PHE A 290 28.49 15.35 11.04
C PHE A 290 28.84 13.87 10.98
N SER A 291 28.41 13.11 11.98
CA SER A 291 28.59 11.67 12.03
C SER A 291 27.26 10.96 12.23
N PHE A 292 27.20 9.69 11.85
CA PHE A 292 26.12 8.78 12.22
C PHE A 292 26.68 7.37 12.37
N SER A 293 25.95 6.50 13.04
CA SER A 293 26.25 5.07 13.09
C SER A 293 25.17 4.27 12.39
N THR A 294 25.60 3.31 11.59
CA THR A 294 24.68 2.30 11.06
C THR A 294 24.15 1.46 12.21
N ALA A 295 22.98 0.85 12.02
CA ALA A 295 22.49 -0.15 12.95
C ALA A 295 23.61 -1.17 13.20
N GLY A 296 23.84 -1.49 14.48
CA GLY A 296 24.68 -2.61 14.86
C GLY A 296 24.24 -3.86 14.10
N ASP A 297 25.18 -4.78 13.88
CA ASP A 297 24.82 -6.13 13.51
C ASP A 297 23.83 -6.67 14.58
N LEU A 298 22.58 -6.86 14.15
CA LEU A 298 21.51 -7.31 15.03
C LEU A 298 21.43 -8.81 14.82
N PRO A 299 21.41 -9.62 15.90
CA PRO A 299 21.18 -11.03 15.74
C PRO A 299 19.88 -11.27 14.97
N PRO A 300 19.82 -12.34 14.17
CA PRO A 300 18.66 -12.59 13.34
C PRO A 300 17.42 -12.74 14.23
N ALA A 301 16.26 -12.34 13.72
CA ALA A 301 14.98 -12.46 14.40
C ALA A 301 13.90 -12.92 13.43
N VAL A 302 12.90 -13.66 13.90
CA VAL A 302 11.71 -13.96 13.09
C VAL A 302 10.88 -12.68 12.96
N GLN A 303 10.84 -12.09 11.76
CA GLN A 303 10.02 -10.91 11.45
C GLN A 303 8.55 -11.27 11.28
N THR A 304 8.27 -12.29 10.47
CA THR A 304 6.90 -12.77 10.24
C THR A 304 6.87 -14.28 10.11
N SER A 305 5.71 -14.85 10.41
CA SER A 305 5.41 -16.24 10.16
C SER A 305 4.03 -16.37 9.54
N THR A 306 3.86 -17.39 8.70
CA THR A 306 2.55 -17.88 8.27
C THR A 306 2.46 -19.34 8.70
N PRO A 307 1.52 -19.73 9.57
CA PRO A 307 0.56 -18.85 10.25
C PRO A 307 1.24 -17.85 11.20
N ALA A 308 0.58 -16.72 11.46
CA ALA A 308 0.98 -15.81 12.53
C ALA A 308 0.73 -16.48 13.90
N ASN A 309 1.46 -16.06 14.93
CA ASN A 309 1.22 -16.57 16.28
C ASN A 309 -0.22 -16.25 16.74
N GLY A 310 -0.91 -17.25 17.28
CA GLY A 310 -2.32 -17.21 17.64
C GLY A 310 -3.29 -17.28 16.46
N ALA A 311 -2.82 -17.56 15.23
CA ALA A 311 -3.71 -17.71 14.09
C ALA A 311 -4.68 -18.88 14.30
N SER A 312 -5.93 -18.66 13.90
CA SER A 312 -6.96 -19.69 13.86
C SER A 312 -7.23 -20.11 12.42
N ALA A 313 -7.70 -21.34 12.26
CA ALA A 313 -8.14 -21.89 10.99
C ALA A 313 -7.04 -21.99 9.92
N PHE A 314 -5.82 -22.34 10.33
CA PHE A 314 -4.73 -22.56 9.39
C PHE A 314 -4.99 -23.79 8.48
N PRO A 315 -4.88 -23.70 7.15
CA PRO A 315 -5.24 -24.80 6.25
C PRO A 315 -4.53 -26.11 6.57
N LEU A 316 -5.24 -27.24 6.46
CA LEU A 316 -4.71 -28.57 6.79
C LEU A 316 -3.49 -28.94 5.93
N ALA A 317 -3.56 -28.65 4.63
CA ALA A 317 -2.45 -28.80 3.68
C ALA A 317 -1.57 -27.53 3.58
N GLY A 318 -1.60 -26.67 4.60
CA GLY A 318 -0.89 -25.39 4.59
C GLY A 318 0.60 -25.54 4.84
N ASN A 319 1.43 -24.96 3.96
CA ASN A 319 2.86 -24.80 4.22
C ASN A 319 3.10 -23.68 5.24
N LEU A 320 3.99 -23.92 6.20
CA LEU A 320 4.46 -22.85 7.09
C LEU A 320 5.51 -22.02 6.37
N SER A 321 5.53 -20.72 6.63
CA SER A 321 6.53 -19.78 6.11
C SER A 321 7.13 -18.98 7.25
N ILE A 322 8.44 -18.77 7.22
CA ILE A 322 9.21 -18.01 8.18
C ILE A 322 10.03 -16.98 7.42
N GLN A 323 9.90 -15.71 7.81
CA GLN A 323 10.72 -14.62 7.33
C GLN A 323 11.57 -14.10 8.49
N PHE A 324 12.89 -14.16 8.33
CA PHE A 324 13.85 -13.58 9.26
C PHE A 324 14.11 -12.09 8.96
N SER A 325 14.74 -11.38 9.90
CA SER A 325 15.24 -10.00 9.75
C SER A 325 16.27 -9.89 8.63
N GLU A 326 17.00 -10.96 8.37
CA GLU A 326 18.16 -11.01 7.50
C GLU A 326 18.47 -12.45 7.04
N PRO A 327 19.43 -12.64 6.10
CA PRO A 327 19.86 -13.98 5.69
C PRO A 327 20.47 -14.79 6.83
N VAL A 328 20.07 -16.07 6.95
CA VAL A 328 20.52 -16.95 8.05
C VAL A 328 21.15 -18.24 7.56
N THR A 329 22.09 -18.76 8.35
CA THR A 329 22.56 -20.14 8.30
C THR A 329 21.80 -20.97 9.33
N LEU A 330 21.22 -22.08 8.89
CA LEU A 330 20.39 -22.95 9.72
C LEU A 330 21.10 -24.26 10.00
N ASP A 331 21.24 -24.61 11.29
CA ASP A 331 21.71 -25.92 11.70
C ASP A 331 20.66 -27.01 11.47
N ALA A 332 21.08 -28.28 11.49
CA ALA A 332 20.13 -29.39 11.54
C ALA A 332 19.22 -29.28 12.78
N ASN A 333 17.92 -29.50 12.57
CA ASN A 333 16.87 -29.40 13.61
C ASN A 333 16.75 -27.99 14.22
N TRP A 334 16.87 -26.93 13.42
CA TRP A 334 16.68 -25.54 13.85
C TRP A 334 15.23 -25.20 14.28
N TYR A 335 14.28 -26.10 14.06
CA TYR A 335 12.90 -25.98 14.50
C TYR A 335 12.39 -27.28 15.15
N THR A 336 11.28 -27.15 15.89
CA THR A 336 10.40 -28.27 16.26
C THR A 336 8.97 -27.92 15.90
N LEU A 337 8.20 -28.90 15.40
CA LEU A 337 6.78 -28.75 15.09
C LEU A 337 6.03 -29.89 15.78
N SER A 338 5.08 -29.54 16.64
CA SER A 338 4.23 -30.53 17.31
C SER A 338 2.83 -30.00 17.43
N CYS A 339 1.85 -30.86 17.20
CA CYS A 339 0.44 -30.57 17.37
C CYS A 339 -0.19 -31.45 18.44
N ALA A 340 -1.26 -30.95 19.03
CA ALA A 340 -1.89 -31.55 20.20
C ALA A 340 -2.48 -32.94 19.91
N SER A 341 -2.97 -33.18 18.70
CA SER A 341 -3.66 -34.44 18.32
C SER A 341 -2.76 -35.33 17.47
N SER A 342 -2.12 -34.78 16.44
CA SER A 342 -1.27 -35.52 15.49
C SER A 342 0.17 -35.72 15.98
N GLY A 343 0.60 -35.00 17.02
CA GLY A 343 1.91 -35.17 17.65
C GLY A 343 3.02 -34.42 16.92
N ALA A 344 4.24 -34.95 16.99
CA ALA A 344 5.41 -34.30 16.39
C ALA A 344 5.48 -34.53 14.87
N HIS A 345 5.76 -33.48 14.12
CA HIS A 345 5.92 -33.50 12.67
C HIS A 345 7.35 -33.21 12.25
N THR A 346 7.78 -33.86 11.18
CA THR A 346 8.90 -33.40 10.38
C THR A 346 8.39 -32.55 9.21
N ALA A 347 9.25 -31.78 8.56
CA ALA A 347 8.88 -31.02 7.38
C ALA A 347 10.00 -30.99 6.34
N VAL A 348 9.61 -31.02 5.07
CA VAL A 348 10.49 -30.73 3.95
C VAL A 348 10.72 -29.22 3.90
N GLN A 349 11.98 -28.82 4.08
CA GLN A 349 12.38 -27.42 4.04
C GLN A 349 12.59 -26.95 2.60
N GLY A 350 12.06 -25.77 2.28
CA GLY A 350 12.37 -24.99 1.08
C GLY A 350 12.82 -23.57 1.44
N GLY A 351 13.25 -22.81 0.42
CA GLY A 351 13.71 -21.42 0.59
C GLY A 351 15.21 -21.26 0.86
N SER A 352 15.66 -20.02 0.95
CA SER A 352 17.05 -19.62 1.19
C SER A 352 17.15 -18.16 1.65
N GLY A 353 18.33 -17.76 2.14
CA GLY A 353 18.58 -16.41 2.61
C GLY A 353 17.78 -16.13 3.88
N ALA A 354 16.83 -15.19 3.82
CA ALA A 354 16.01 -14.80 4.96
C ALA A 354 14.61 -15.47 4.97
N SER A 355 14.25 -16.22 3.92
CA SER A 355 12.89 -16.73 3.71
C SER A 355 12.87 -18.24 3.55
N TYR A 356 12.12 -18.92 4.42
CA TYR A 356 12.05 -20.37 4.46
C TYR A 356 10.62 -20.86 4.52
N THR A 357 10.36 -21.97 3.84
CA THR A 357 9.09 -22.69 3.92
C THR A 357 9.30 -24.07 4.55
N LEU A 358 8.34 -24.51 5.35
CA LEU A 358 8.27 -25.85 5.90
C LEU A 358 6.99 -26.49 5.38
N ASN A 359 7.12 -27.57 4.61
CA ASN A 359 5.99 -28.40 4.22
C ASN A 359 5.96 -29.63 5.15
N PRO A 360 4.99 -29.75 6.07
CA PRO A 360 4.88 -30.88 6.98
C PRO A 360 4.90 -32.23 6.24
N ASP A 361 5.39 -33.27 6.91
CA ASP A 361 5.45 -34.64 6.39
C ASP A 361 4.08 -35.25 6.10
N THR A 362 3.05 -34.75 6.76
CA THR A 362 1.63 -35.09 6.58
C THR A 362 0.79 -33.83 6.79
N ASP A 363 -0.34 -33.75 6.08
CA ASP A 363 -1.31 -32.67 6.31
C ASP A 363 -1.75 -32.66 7.78
N PHE A 364 -1.96 -31.47 8.35
CA PHE A 364 -2.37 -31.31 9.72
C PHE A 364 -3.74 -31.93 10.00
N ALA A 365 -3.95 -32.41 11.23
CA ALA A 365 -5.27 -32.82 11.66
C ALA A 365 -6.16 -31.59 11.89
N ALA A 366 -7.45 -31.80 11.82
CA ALA A 366 -8.43 -30.75 12.00
C ALA A 366 -8.61 -30.31 13.45
N LEU A 367 -8.93 -29.01 13.64
CA LEU A 367 -9.22 -28.38 14.93
C LEU A 367 -8.15 -28.68 16.00
N GLU A 368 -6.89 -28.78 15.60
CA GLU A 368 -5.81 -29.04 16.54
C GLU A 368 -4.95 -27.81 16.76
N HIS A 369 -4.42 -27.70 17.99
CA HIS A 369 -3.45 -26.69 18.32
C HIS A 369 -2.06 -27.21 17.95
N CYS A 370 -1.39 -26.52 17.03
CA CYS A 370 -0.02 -26.77 16.64
C CYS A 370 0.91 -25.72 17.23
N THR A 371 2.14 -26.15 17.52
CA THR A 371 3.21 -25.29 18.03
C THR A 371 4.46 -25.51 17.18
N LEU A 372 4.85 -24.47 16.45
CA LEU A 372 6.16 -24.36 15.81
C LEU A 372 7.09 -23.60 16.74
N THR A 373 8.23 -24.19 17.11
CA THR A 373 9.29 -23.49 17.85
C THR A 373 10.53 -23.39 17.00
N ILE A 374 10.98 -22.16 16.76
CA ILE A 374 12.28 -21.85 16.15
C ILE A 374 13.32 -21.75 17.27
N LEU A 375 14.39 -22.53 17.17
CA LEU A 375 15.43 -22.64 18.19
C LEU A 375 16.52 -21.59 17.95
N ALA A 376 16.67 -20.68 18.90
CA ALA A 376 17.55 -19.52 18.80
C ALA A 376 19.00 -19.92 18.49
N ASN A 377 19.52 -20.86 19.25
CA ASN A 377 20.91 -21.33 19.16
C ASN A 377 21.22 -22.22 17.93
N ARG A 378 20.32 -22.24 16.96
CA ARG A 378 20.41 -23.03 15.71
C ARG A 378 20.16 -22.17 14.46
N VAL A 379 19.90 -20.88 14.66
CA VAL A 379 19.68 -19.90 13.61
C VAL A 379 20.75 -18.83 13.79
N HIS A 380 21.66 -18.77 12.83
CA HIS A 380 22.82 -17.89 12.83
C HIS A 380 22.63 -16.88 11.70
N ASP A 381 22.98 -15.61 11.87
CA ASP A 381 23.05 -14.67 10.75
C ASP A 381 24.16 -15.07 9.75
N GLN A 382 24.26 -14.32 8.66
CA GLN A 382 25.28 -14.53 7.62
C GLN A 382 26.16 -13.31 7.40
N ASP A 383 25.96 -12.24 8.16
CA ASP A 383 26.73 -11.02 8.06
C ASP A 383 27.36 -10.62 9.39
N GLY A 384 28.14 -9.53 9.36
CA GLY A 384 28.82 -9.01 10.53
C GLY A 384 29.63 -10.03 11.34
N THR A 385 29.42 -10.01 12.66
CA THR A 385 29.92 -11.00 13.62
C THR A 385 28.83 -12.04 13.81
N ILE A 386 29.11 -13.31 13.54
CA ILE A 386 28.03 -14.30 13.59
C ILE A 386 27.34 -14.36 14.96
N HIS A 387 26.04 -14.04 15.00
CA HIS A 387 25.20 -14.14 16.19
C HIS A 387 24.10 -15.19 16.00
N ASP A 388 23.83 -15.93 17.08
CA ASP A 388 22.62 -16.75 17.20
C ASP A 388 21.39 -15.84 17.40
N MET A 389 20.21 -16.27 16.94
CA MET A 389 18.94 -15.66 17.36
C MET A 389 18.90 -15.48 18.88
N THR A 390 18.43 -14.34 19.36
CA THR A 390 18.52 -14.00 20.80
C THR A 390 17.65 -14.87 21.72
N ALA A 391 16.52 -15.38 21.23
CA ALA A 391 15.60 -16.23 21.98
C ALA A 391 14.79 -17.15 21.06
N ASN A 392 14.33 -18.29 21.58
CA ASN A 392 13.43 -19.16 20.83
C ASN A 392 12.14 -18.41 20.50
N VAL A 393 11.62 -18.61 19.29
CA VAL A 393 10.32 -18.06 18.87
C VAL A 393 9.31 -19.19 18.83
N VAL A 394 8.22 -19.04 19.59
CA VAL A 394 7.13 -20.03 19.68
C VAL A 394 5.91 -19.46 18.97
N ILE A 395 5.44 -20.18 17.95
CA ILE A 395 4.26 -19.85 17.15
C ILE A 395 3.23 -20.94 17.43
N GLY A 396 2.24 -20.60 18.24
CA GLY A 396 1.04 -21.42 18.43
C GLY A 396 0.00 -21.07 17.38
N PHE A 397 -0.66 -22.04 16.77
CA PHE A 397 -1.74 -21.80 15.82
C PHE A 397 -2.74 -22.94 15.87
N ASP A 398 -4.01 -22.63 15.61
CA ASP A 398 -5.06 -23.61 15.48
C ASP A 398 -5.28 -23.93 14.00
N THR A 399 -5.24 -25.21 13.66
CA THR A 399 -5.55 -25.69 12.31
C THR A 399 -7.04 -25.50 12.04
N ALA A 400 -7.37 -25.36 10.76
CA ALA A 400 -8.74 -25.36 10.29
C ALA A 400 -9.44 -26.61 10.81
N GLY A 401 -10.73 -26.50 11.09
CA GLY A 401 -11.51 -27.71 11.28
C GLY A 401 -11.65 -28.48 9.98
N SER A 402 -12.00 -29.75 10.12
CA SER A 402 -12.52 -30.66 9.10
C SER A 402 -12.02 -30.39 7.70
N SER A 403 -12.47 -29.47 6.86
CA SER A 403 -13.77 -28.82 6.80
C SER A 403 -14.86 -29.71 7.36
N GLY A 404 -15.57 -29.16 8.33
CA GLY A 404 -16.74 -29.75 8.94
C GLY A 404 -17.38 -28.65 9.78
N GLY A 405 -17.84 -27.55 9.20
CA GLY A 405 -18.76 -27.52 8.07
C GLY A 405 -18.19 -27.82 6.69
N ASP A 406 -18.94 -28.62 5.95
CA ASP A 406 -19.17 -28.45 4.53
C ASP A 406 -18.95 -26.97 4.10
N TYR A 407 -18.17 -26.70 3.04
CA TYR A 407 -18.01 -25.34 2.51
C TYR A 407 -19.36 -24.68 2.21
N TYR A 408 -20.37 -25.51 1.95
CA TYR A 408 -21.77 -25.19 1.72
C TYR A 408 -22.68 -25.40 2.94
N ALA A 409 -22.12 -25.52 4.14
CA ALA A 409 -22.90 -25.69 5.37
C ALA A 409 -23.92 -24.57 5.55
N GLY A 410 -25.18 -24.96 5.79
CA GLY A 410 -26.29 -24.01 5.90
C GLY A 410 -26.77 -23.46 4.56
N VAL A 411 -26.42 -24.11 3.44
CA VAL A 411 -26.94 -23.81 2.11
C VAL A 411 -28.46 -23.78 2.10
N ASP A 412 -29.02 -22.74 1.51
CA ASP A 412 -30.46 -22.59 1.36
C ASP A 412 -30.92 -23.21 0.03
N THR A 413 -31.30 -24.48 0.06
CA THR A 413 -31.87 -25.20 -1.09
C THR A 413 -33.40 -25.09 -1.16
N SER A 414 -34.02 -24.09 -0.53
CA SER A 414 -35.50 -23.97 -0.51
C SER A 414 -36.10 -23.64 -1.88
N SER A 415 -35.35 -22.97 -2.75
CA SER A 415 -35.73 -22.65 -4.13
C SER A 415 -34.49 -22.25 -4.95
N GLY A 416 -34.59 -22.28 -6.28
CA GLY A 416 -33.51 -21.82 -7.17
C GLY A 416 -33.02 -20.39 -6.86
N PRO A 417 -33.92 -19.39 -6.71
CA PRO A 417 -33.55 -18.04 -6.32
C PRO A 417 -32.88 -17.94 -4.95
N ALA A 418 -33.36 -18.70 -3.95
CA ALA A 418 -32.77 -18.72 -2.61
C ALA A 418 -31.35 -19.32 -2.65
N LEU A 419 -31.18 -20.45 -3.34
CA LEU A 419 -29.89 -21.09 -3.55
C LEU A 419 -28.92 -20.17 -4.31
N LYS A 420 -29.37 -19.54 -5.41
CA LYS A 420 -28.56 -18.57 -6.16
C LYS A 420 -28.10 -17.41 -5.28
N ALA A 421 -28.97 -16.89 -4.40
CA ALA A 421 -28.63 -15.80 -3.50
C ALA A 421 -27.66 -16.23 -2.41
N TRP A 422 -27.86 -17.42 -1.83
CA TRP A 422 -26.95 -17.99 -0.84
C TRP A 422 -25.56 -18.23 -1.44
N LEU A 423 -25.49 -18.90 -2.60
CA LEU A 423 -24.24 -19.17 -3.31
C LEU A 423 -23.51 -17.88 -3.67
N HIS A 424 -24.22 -16.88 -4.20
CA HIS A 424 -23.64 -15.56 -4.47
C HIS A 424 -22.99 -14.97 -3.22
N ASN A 425 -23.71 -14.94 -2.09
CA ASN A 425 -23.17 -14.41 -0.84
C ASN A 425 -21.98 -15.23 -0.31
N ARG A 426 -21.94 -16.54 -0.58
CA ARG A 426 -20.85 -17.41 -0.14
C ARG A 426 -19.57 -17.22 -0.94
N ILE A 427 -19.69 -17.00 -2.25
CA ILE A 427 -18.54 -16.94 -3.17
C ILE A 427 -18.10 -15.53 -3.53
N LYS A 428 -18.86 -14.50 -3.13
CA LYS A 428 -18.51 -13.09 -3.37
C LYS A 428 -17.31 -12.62 -2.56
N ASP A 429 -16.76 -11.46 -2.95
CA ASP A 429 -15.63 -10.80 -2.26
C ASP A 429 -14.40 -11.70 -2.10
N HIS A 430 -14.17 -12.60 -3.07
CA HIS A 430 -13.00 -13.47 -3.12
C HIS A 430 -11.69 -12.69 -3.16
N ASN A 431 -10.60 -13.32 -2.71
CA ASN A 431 -9.27 -12.77 -2.82
C ASN A 431 -8.90 -12.62 -4.31
N SER A 432 -8.53 -11.40 -4.73
CA SER A 432 -8.24 -11.10 -6.14
C SER A 432 -6.73 -10.96 -6.34
N VAL A 433 -6.20 -11.68 -7.34
CA VAL A 433 -4.77 -11.61 -7.71
C VAL A 433 -4.56 -10.68 -8.90
N PRO A 434 -3.41 -9.98 -9.02
CA PRO A 434 -3.12 -9.16 -10.19
C PRO A 434 -3.21 -9.97 -11.50
N TYR A 435 -3.58 -9.30 -12.59
CA TYR A 435 -3.59 -9.96 -13.90
C TYR A 435 -2.17 -10.40 -14.29
N SER A 436 -1.18 -9.52 -14.15
CA SER A 436 0.25 -9.83 -14.37
C SER A 436 1.08 -9.03 -13.36
N GLY A 437 2.40 -9.26 -13.30
CA GLY A 437 3.31 -8.50 -12.45
C GLY A 437 3.56 -9.21 -11.12
N ALA A 438 3.25 -8.54 -10.00
CA ALA A 438 3.47 -9.07 -8.64
C ALA A 438 2.84 -10.46 -8.44
N THR A 439 3.55 -11.36 -7.76
CA THR A 439 3.11 -12.74 -7.52
C THR A 439 2.53 -12.93 -6.11
N PRO A 440 1.48 -13.77 -5.93
CA PRO A 440 0.81 -14.56 -6.97
C PRO A 440 -0.04 -13.67 -7.91
N ASN A 441 0.06 -13.91 -9.21
CA ASN A 441 -0.81 -13.31 -10.24
C ASN A 441 -1.56 -14.42 -11.01
N THR A 442 -2.42 -14.05 -11.96
CA THR A 442 -3.17 -15.07 -12.72
C THR A 442 -2.28 -16.09 -13.44
N TRP A 443 -1.04 -15.77 -13.85
CA TRP A 443 -0.14 -16.80 -14.40
C TRP A 443 0.27 -17.82 -13.34
N THR A 444 0.60 -17.35 -12.13
CA THR A 444 0.91 -18.24 -11.00
C THR A 444 -0.23 -19.21 -10.73
N VAL A 445 -1.46 -18.71 -10.68
CA VAL A 445 -2.64 -19.53 -10.40
C VAL A 445 -2.92 -20.49 -11.56
N LEU A 446 -2.93 -20.01 -12.81
CA LEU A 446 -3.31 -20.83 -13.97
C LEU A 446 -2.25 -21.87 -14.32
N GLU A 447 -0.97 -21.59 -14.15
CA GLU A 447 0.06 -22.61 -14.36
C GLU A 447 0.03 -23.72 -13.30
N ALA A 448 -0.50 -23.44 -12.11
CA ALA A 448 -0.79 -24.46 -11.11
C ALA A 448 -2.11 -25.20 -11.40
N ALA A 449 -3.17 -24.46 -11.72
CA ALA A 449 -4.51 -24.99 -11.89
C ALA A 449 -4.67 -25.83 -13.17
N ASP A 450 -4.02 -25.42 -14.26
CA ASP A 450 -4.03 -26.10 -15.56
C ASP A 450 -2.75 -26.91 -15.78
N GLN A 451 -2.06 -27.32 -14.71
CA GLN A 451 -0.84 -28.12 -14.77
C GLN A 451 -1.10 -29.46 -15.48
N ASP A 452 -0.18 -29.88 -16.35
CA ASP A 452 -0.23 -31.21 -16.95
C ASP A 452 -0.04 -32.27 -15.85
N PRO A 453 -0.98 -33.23 -15.70
CA PRO A 453 -0.94 -34.20 -14.61
C PRO A 453 0.24 -35.19 -14.72
N SER A 454 0.85 -35.32 -15.90
CA SER A 454 2.03 -36.16 -16.12
C SER A 454 3.36 -35.40 -16.06
N ASP A 455 3.33 -34.07 -16.12
CA ASP A 455 4.53 -33.24 -16.21
C ASP A 455 4.30 -31.88 -15.56
N SER A 456 4.75 -31.74 -14.31
CA SER A 456 4.60 -30.50 -13.53
C SER A 456 5.28 -29.27 -14.16
N SER A 457 6.18 -29.46 -15.13
CA SER A 457 6.82 -28.36 -15.87
C SER A 457 5.95 -27.81 -17.00
N LYS A 458 4.78 -28.41 -17.24
CA LYS A 458 3.88 -28.07 -18.34
C LYS A 458 2.47 -27.74 -17.89
N VAL A 459 1.76 -27.06 -18.78
CA VAL A 459 0.33 -26.78 -18.68
C VAL A 459 -0.41 -27.50 -19.80
N LEU A 460 -1.60 -27.99 -19.50
CA LEU A 460 -2.50 -28.62 -20.46
C LEU A 460 -3.51 -27.58 -20.94
N ASP A 461 -3.46 -27.24 -22.22
CA ASP A 461 -4.38 -26.25 -22.78
C ASP A 461 -5.82 -26.78 -22.91
N VAL A 462 -6.77 -25.89 -22.65
CA VAL A 462 -8.19 -26.22 -22.58
C VAL A 462 -8.82 -26.59 -23.93
N TYR A 463 -8.42 -25.99 -25.05
CA TYR A 463 -9.13 -26.18 -26.32
C TYR A 463 -8.47 -27.14 -27.28
N LYS A 464 -7.15 -27.09 -27.42
CA LYS A 464 -6.38 -27.98 -28.30
C LYS A 464 -5.94 -29.25 -27.57
N ASN A 465 -6.05 -29.33 -26.23
CA ASN A 465 -5.61 -30.49 -25.42
C ASN A 465 -4.10 -30.78 -25.59
N GLU A 466 -3.33 -29.75 -25.89
CA GLU A 466 -1.88 -29.85 -26.09
C GLU A 466 -1.15 -29.46 -24.80
N SER A 467 -0.03 -30.11 -24.53
CA SER A 467 0.82 -29.81 -23.38
C SER A 467 1.93 -28.81 -23.77
N TYR A 468 2.05 -27.71 -23.03
CA TYR A 468 3.02 -26.65 -23.26
C TYR A 468 3.93 -26.45 -22.05
N THR A 469 5.23 -26.23 -22.27
CA THR A 469 6.14 -25.80 -21.20
C THR A 469 5.67 -24.50 -20.56
N LYS A 470 5.67 -24.45 -19.22
CA LYS A 470 5.37 -23.26 -18.44
C LYS A 470 6.40 -22.16 -18.72
N VAL A 471 5.92 -21.02 -19.18
CA VAL A 471 6.73 -19.86 -19.58
C VAL A 471 6.09 -18.52 -19.19
N GLY A 472 4.95 -18.53 -18.51
CA GLY A 472 4.19 -17.34 -18.15
C GLY A 472 3.67 -16.55 -19.35
N GLY A 473 3.44 -15.26 -19.15
CA GLY A 473 2.87 -14.38 -20.18
C GLY A 473 3.84 -13.89 -21.25
N GLY A 474 3.29 -13.53 -22.41
CA GLY A 474 4.05 -12.95 -23.53
C GLY A 474 4.69 -13.99 -24.47
N ASN A 475 4.40 -15.28 -24.28
CA ASN A 475 4.85 -16.35 -25.15
C ASN A 475 3.95 -16.49 -26.41
N THR A 476 4.33 -17.36 -27.36
CA THR A 476 3.61 -17.61 -28.62
C THR A 476 2.80 -18.92 -28.65
N ASN A 477 2.85 -19.71 -27.58
CA ASN A 477 2.21 -21.03 -27.50
C ASN A 477 0.80 -20.93 -26.92
N TYR A 478 0.67 -20.27 -25.77
CA TYR A 478 -0.59 -20.14 -25.04
C TYR A 478 -0.77 -18.76 -24.43
N ASN A 479 -2.03 -18.40 -24.19
CA ASN A 479 -2.43 -17.23 -23.45
C ASN A 479 -3.57 -17.58 -22.48
N ARG A 480 -4.18 -16.57 -21.87
CA ARG A 480 -5.31 -16.73 -20.96
C ARG A 480 -6.60 -16.55 -21.73
N GLU A 481 -7.43 -17.57 -21.71
CA GLU A 481 -8.78 -17.55 -22.22
C GLU A 481 -9.73 -17.02 -21.15
N HIS A 482 -10.56 -16.06 -21.52
CA HIS A 482 -11.62 -15.51 -20.68
C HIS A 482 -12.93 -16.20 -21.00
N THR A 483 -13.27 -17.34 -20.38
CA THR A 483 -14.49 -18.10 -20.73
C THR A 483 -15.78 -17.28 -20.60
N TRP A 484 -15.80 -16.25 -19.76
CA TRP A 484 -16.66 -15.08 -19.97
C TRP A 484 -15.85 -13.93 -20.62
N PRO A 485 -16.06 -13.61 -21.90
CA PRO A 485 -15.30 -12.55 -22.57
C PRO A 485 -15.52 -11.22 -21.86
N ASN A 486 -14.43 -10.55 -21.48
CA ASN A 486 -14.52 -9.27 -20.77
C ASN A 486 -15.35 -8.23 -21.55
N SER A 487 -15.26 -8.24 -22.89
CA SER A 487 -16.05 -7.37 -23.76
C SER A 487 -17.57 -7.50 -23.62
N LEU A 488 -18.04 -8.58 -22.97
CA LEU A 488 -19.45 -8.87 -22.67
C LEU A 488 -19.79 -8.60 -21.20
N GLY A 489 -19.10 -7.70 -20.49
CA GLY A 489 -19.58 -7.28 -19.16
C GLY A 489 -18.65 -6.45 -18.29
N PHE A 490 -17.35 -6.42 -18.55
CA PHE A 490 -16.39 -5.77 -17.64
C PHE A 490 -15.08 -5.37 -18.34
N PRO A 491 -14.44 -4.26 -17.94
CA PRO A 491 -13.22 -3.81 -18.59
C PRO A 491 -12.01 -4.67 -18.19
N ASN A 492 -10.84 -4.42 -18.79
CA ASN A 492 -9.59 -5.14 -18.50
C ASN A 492 -8.57 -4.33 -17.68
N ASN A 493 -8.91 -3.11 -17.29
CA ASN A 493 -8.05 -2.24 -16.50
C ASN A 493 -8.37 -2.33 -15.01
N SER A 494 -7.37 -2.02 -14.18
CA SER A 494 -7.57 -1.74 -12.76
C SER A 494 -8.56 -0.59 -12.58
N VAL A 495 -9.39 -0.68 -11.54
CA VAL A 495 -10.39 0.34 -11.21
C VAL A 495 -9.93 1.01 -9.91
N ASN A 496 -9.71 2.32 -9.95
CA ASN A 496 -9.21 3.11 -8.82
C ASN A 496 -7.98 2.52 -8.11
N GLY A 497 -7.02 1.98 -8.88
CA GLY A 497 -5.81 1.36 -8.32
C GLY A 497 -5.99 -0.06 -7.79
N HIS A 498 -7.21 -0.60 -7.74
CA HIS A 498 -7.47 -1.99 -7.35
C HIS A 498 -7.54 -2.92 -8.57
N VAL A 499 -7.23 -4.19 -8.31
CA VAL A 499 -7.43 -5.28 -9.27
C VAL A 499 -8.91 -5.36 -9.65
N ASN A 500 -9.18 -5.54 -10.93
CA ASN A 500 -10.52 -5.75 -11.44
C ASN A 500 -10.91 -7.23 -11.32
N ALA A 501 -11.55 -7.58 -10.20
CA ALA A 501 -11.90 -8.95 -9.80
C ALA A 501 -12.45 -9.84 -10.94
N PRO A 502 -13.52 -9.46 -11.68
CA PRO A 502 -14.05 -10.30 -12.76
C PRO A 502 -13.06 -10.51 -13.91
N TYR A 503 -12.11 -9.61 -14.12
CA TYR A 503 -11.09 -9.77 -15.16
C TYR A 503 -9.98 -10.74 -14.76
N THR A 504 -9.77 -10.94 -13.46
CA THR A 504 -8.69 -11.76 -12.90
C THR A 504 -9.16 -13.05 -12.25
N ASP A 505 -10.46 -13.34 -12.27
CA ASP A 505 -11.03 -14.51 -11.61
C ASP A 505 -10.60 -15.82 -12.31
N CYS A 506 -9.79 -16.60 -11.63
CA CYS A 506 -9.22 -17.83 -12.16
C CYS A 506 -10.23 -18.99 -12.24
N HIS A 507 -11.45 -18.86 -11.71
CA HIS A 507 -12.53 -19.83 -11.97
C HIS A 507 -13.05 -19.78 -13.41
N MET A 508 -12.84 -18.66 -14.12
CA MET A 508 -13.23 -18.52 -15.54
C MET A 508 -12.04 -18.38 -16.49
N LEU A 509 -10.84 -18.05 -16.00
CA LEU A 509 -9.65 -17.98 -16.83
C LEU A 509 -9.07 -19.37 -17.08
N TYR A 510 -8.69 -19.71 -18.30
CA TYR A 510 -8.00 -20.97 -18.60
C TYR A 510 -6.75 -20.74 -19.45
N ILE A 511 -5.75 -21.60 -19.36
CA ILE A 511 -4.68 -21.66 -20.33
C ILE A 511 -5.23 -22.16 -21.67
N SER A 512 -5.03 -21.37 -22.72
CA SER A 512 -5.46 -21.73 -24.06
C SER A 512 -4.40 -21.45 -25.12
N HIS A 513 -4.28 -22.32 -26.13
CA HIS A 513 -3.46 -22.07 -27.29
C HIS A 513 -3.90 -20.77 -27.99
N ILE A 514 -2.95 -19.90 -28.31
CA ILE A 514 -3.22 -18.51 -28.74
C ILE A 514 -4.16 -18.45 -29.95
N GLY A 515 -3.94 -19.33 -30.95
CA GLY A 515 -4.79 -19.37 -32.14
C GLY A 515 -6.20 -19.87 -31.89
N TYR A 516 -6.42 -20.73 -30.88
CA TYR A 516 -7.75 -21.26 -30.55
C TYR A 516 -8.52 -20.21 -29.75
N ASN A 517 -7.87 -19.56 -28.79
CA ASN A 517 -8.41 -18.41 -28.09
C ASN A 517 -8.75 -17.26 -29.06
N SER A 518 -7.87 -16.95 -30.02
CA SER A 518 -8.13 -15.92 -31.04
C SER A 518 -9.38 -16.20 -31.87
N ASP A 519 -9.60 -17.46 -32.27
CA ASP A 519 -10.78 -17.85 -33.03
C ASP A 519 -12.06 -17.90 -32.18
N ARG A 520 -11.92 -18.24 -30.90
CA ARG A 520 -12.99 -18.15 -29.92
C ARG A 520 -13.46 -16.69 -29.83
N SER A 521 -12.53 -15.74 -29.70
CA SER A 521 -12.84 -14.31 -29.62
C SER A 521 -13.86 -14.04 -28.49
N ASN A 522 -14.91 -13.26 -28.76
CA ASN A 522 -16.06 -13.07 -27.87
C ASN A 522 -17.30 -13.87 -28.32
N SER A 523 -17.12 -14.92 -29.13
CA SER A 523 -18.22 -15.76 -29.62
C SER A 523 -18.99 -16.39 -28.46
N LYS A 524 -20.31 -16.41 -28.55
CA LYS A 524 -21.15 -17.08 -27.55
C LYS A 524 -20.96 -18.59 -27.61
N TYR A 525 -21.01 -19.26 -26.45
CA TYR A 525 -21.06 -20.72 -26.43
C TYR A 525 -22.42 -21.21 -26.94
N ASN A 526 -22.39 -22.05 -27.96
CA ASN A 526 -23.54 -22.66 -28.61
C ASN A 526 -23.08 -23.91 -29.40
N ASN A 527 -24.00 -24.82 -29.73
CA ASN A 527 -23.74 -25.85 -30.73
C ASN A 527 -23.65 -25.19 -32.11
N CYS A 528 -22.66 -25.57 -32.91
CA CYS A 528 -22.22 -24.80 -34.06
C CYS A 528 -22.50 -25.55 -35.37
N ALA A 529 -23.48 -25.08 -36.14
CA ALA A 529 -23.76 -25.59 -37.49
C ALA A 529 -23.04 -24.76 -38.57
N GLY A 530 -22.42 -25.43 -39.55
CA GLY A 530 -21.69 -24.76 -40.65
C GLY A 530 -20.38 -24.09 -40.20
N CYS A 531 -19.73 -24.66 -39.19
CA CYS A 531 -18.59 -24.07 -38.52
C CYS A 531 -17.26 -24.64 -38.98
N THR A 532 -16.19 -23.90 -38.72
CA THR A 532 -14.81 -24.29 -39.00
C THR A 532 -14.29 -25.14 -37.86
N GLU A 533 -13.60 -26.24 -38.20
CA GLU A 533 -13.03 -27.18 -37.24
C GLU A 533 -11.73 -26.63 -36.62
N ARG A 534 -11.60 -26.83 -35.31
CA ARG A 534 -10.36 -26.64 -34.54
C ARG A 534 -10.05 -27.95 -33.80
N PRO A 535 -9.23 -28.84 -34.39
CA PRO A 535 -9.05 -30.20 -33.89
C PRO A 535 -8.22 -30.25 -32.59
N THR A 536 -8.50 -31.23 -31.74
CA THR A 536 -7.67 -31.46 -30.55
C THR A 536 -6.50 -32.41 -30.84
N THR A 537 -5.46 -32.31 -30.04
CA THR A 537 -4.38 -33.29 -29.94
C THR A 537 -4.80 -34.41 -28.99
N VAL A 538 -4.36 -35.64 -29.28
CA VAL A 538 -4.54 -36.77 -28.37
C VAL A 538 -3.59 -36.59 -27.18
N ASN A 539 -4.15 -36.39 -25.99
CA ASN A 539 -3.39 -36.28 -24.75
C ASN A 539 -4.22 -36.80 -23.57
N HIS A 540 -3.57 -37.49 -22.63
CA HIS A 540 -4.21 -38.09 -21.45
C HIS A 540 -5.41 -39.01 -21.77
N GLY A 541 -5.40 -39.66 -22.93
CA GLY A 541 -6.49 -40.55 -23.37
C GLY A 541 -7.70 -39.84 -24.00
N PHE A 542 -7.65 -38.51 -24.12
CA PHE A 542 -8.71 -37.69 -24.70
C PHE A 542 -8.22 -36.93 -25.95
N GLY A 543 -9.16 -36.41 -26.72
CA GLY A 543 -8.88 -35.64 -27.93
C GLY A 543 -8.55 -36.49 -29.16
N GLY A 544 -8.10 -35.83 -30.23
CA GLY A 544 -7.83 -36.42 -31.53
C GLY A 544 -8.99 -36.35 -32.53
N PRO A 545 -8.92 -37.13 -33.64
CA PRO A 545 -9.89 -37.05 -34.73
C PRO A 545 -11.34 -37.20 -34.26
N GLY A 546 -12.20 -36.26 -34.66
CA GLY A 546 -13.62 -36.25 -34.29
C GLY A 546 -13.92 -35.62 -32.93
N GLN A 547 -12.90 -35.25 -32.15
CA GLN A 547 -13.02 -34.50 -30.90
C GLN A 547 -12.50 -33.08 -31.13
N SER A 548 -13.36 -32.21 -31.66
CA SER A 548 -12.93 -30.90 -32.14
C SER A 548 -13.80 -29.80 -31.56
N ASN A 549 -13.23 -28.60 -31.52
CA ASN A 549 -13.98 -27.37 -31.33
C ASN A 549 -14.51 -26.90 -32.69
N TRP A 550 -15.59 -26.14 -32.68
CA TRP A 550 -16.21 -25.62 -33.90
C TRP A 550 -16.58 -24.16 -33.73
N PHE A 551 -16.20 -23.31 -34.69
CA PHE A 551 -16.44 -21.87 -34.58
C PHE A 551 -16.86 -21.23 -35.92
N ASN A 552 -17.60 -20.13 -35.86
CA ASN A 552 -17.97 -19.34 -37.04
C ASN A 552 -18.01 -17.82 -36.79
N GLY A 553 -17.28 -17.33 -35.79
CA GLY A 553 -17.20 -15.91 -35.41
C GLY A 553 -18.40 -15.41 -34.59
N ASP A 554 -19.52 -16.12 -34.61
CA ASP A 554 -20.69 -15.85 -33.77
C ASP A 554 -20.87 -16.90 -32.67
N ASN A 555 -20.49 -18.15 -32.94
CA ASN A 555 -20.67 -19.27 -32.03
C ASN A 555 -19.33 -20.00 -31.85
N PHE A 556 -19.11 -20.52 -30.65
CA PHE A 556 -18.03 -21.44 -30.35
C PHE A 556 -18.61 -22.68 -29.65
N GLU A 557 -18.48 -23.84 -30.29
CA GLU A 557 -18.77 -25.15 -29.71
C GLU A 557 -17.47 -25.77 -29.23
N VAL A 558 -17.41 -26.07 -27.93
CA VAL A 558 -16.24 -26.67 -27.31
C VAL A 558 -16.24 -28.18 -27.58
N TRP A 559 -15.07 -28.80 -27.72
CA TRP A 559 -14.96 -30.24 -27.82
C TRP A 559 -15.55 -30.96 -26.59
N GLY A 560 -16.00 -32.20 -26.78
CA GLY A 560 -16.90 -32.90 -25.84
C GLY A 560 -16.42 -32.94 -24.38
N HIS A 561 -15.14 -33.18 -24.14
CA HIS A 561 -14.54 -33.34 -22.80
C HIS A 561 -14.36 -32.01 -22.03
N ARG A 562 -14.67 -30.87 -22.64
CA ARG A 562 -14.54 -29.55 -21.99
C ARG A 562 -15.84 -28.76 -22.04
N LYS A 563 -16.93 -29.37 -22.51
CA LYS A 563 -18.24 -28.70 -22.61
C LYS A 563 -18.76 -28.35 -21.22
N GLY A 564 -18.60 -29.25 -20.27
CA GLY A 564 -19.00 -29.09 -18.89
C GLY A 564 -18.18 -28.03 -18.17
N ASP A 565 -16.86 -28.07 -18.34
CA ASP A 565 -15.93 -27.13 -17.73
C ASP A 565 -16.28 -25.68 -18.10
N MET A 566 -16.43 -25.42 -19.40
CA MET A 566 -16.76 -24.08 -19.89
C MET A 566 -18.16 -23.64 -19.45
N ALA A 567 -19.11 -24.57 -19.39
CA ALA A 567 -20.45 -24.29 -18.90
C ALA A 567 -20.44 -23.90 -17.42
N ARG A 568 -19.75 -24.64 -16.56
CA ARG A 568 -19.67 -24.37 -15.12
C ARG A 568 -18.89 -23.09 -14.82
N ALA A 569 -17.84 -22.78 -15.58
CA ALA A 569 -17.12 -21.52 -15.47
C ALA A 569 -18.04 -20.31 -15.76
N VAL A 570 -18.83 -20.37 -16.83
CA VAL A 570 -19.76 -19.29 -17.22
C VAL A 570 -20.95 -19.19 -16.26
N MET A 571 -21.47 -20.33 -15.78
CA MET A 571 -22.50 -20.37 -14.74
C MET A 571 -22.02 -19.75 -13.43
N TYR A 572 -20.79 -20.06 -13.01
CA TYR A 572 -20.16 -19.47 -11.84
C TYR A 572 -20.11 -17.94 -11.95
N MET A 573 -19.67 -17.38 -13.08
CA MET A 573 -19.62 -15.93 -13.27
C MET A 573 -20.99 -15.27 -13.09
N ALA A 574 -22.06 -15.89 -13.60
CA ALA A 574 -23.44 -15.39 -13.47
C ALA A 574 -24.04 -15.51 -12.04
N VAL A 575 -23.41 -16.27 -11.15
CA VAL A 575 -23.78 -16.34 -9.72
C VAL A 575 -22.87 -15.46 -8.87
N ARG A 576 -21.57 -15.43 -9.18
CA ARG A 576 -20.58 -14.62 -8.48
C ARG A 576 -20.86 -13.13 -8.65
N TYR A 577 -21.09 -12.67 -9.88
CA TYR A 577 -21.21 -11.24 -10.20
C TYR A 577 -22.66 -10.86 -10.52
N LYS A 578 -23.40 -10.40 -9.49
CA LYS A 578 -24.82 -10.03 -9.56
C LYS A 578 -25.08 -8.53 -9.43
N GLY A 579 -24.08 -7.70 -9.73
CA GLY A 579 -24.10 -6.27 -9.45
C GLY A 579 -23.82 -5.95 -7.98
N GLY A 580 -23.93 -4.67 -7.62
CA GLY A 580 -23.65 -4.17 -6.27
C GLY A 580 -22.21 -3.65 -6.13
N THR A 581 -21.68 -3.69 -4.92
CA THR A 581 -20.32 -3.23 -4.61
C THR A 581 -19.55 -4.30 -3.86
N ASN A 582 -18.28 -4.46 -4.19
CA ASN A 582 -17.35 -5.31 -3.45
C ASN A 582 -17.17 -4.76 -2.02
N ALA A 583 -17.33 -5.61 -1.01
CA ALA A 583 -17.36 -5.18 0.39
C ALA A 583 -16.01 -4.65 0.90
N VAL A 584 -14.89 -5.09 0.29
CA VAL A 584 -13.53 -4.72 0.70
C VAL A 584 -13.05 -3.48 -0.05
N THR A 585 -13.21 -3.48 -1.37
CA THR A 585 -12.69 -2.41 -2.24
C THR A 585 -13.70 -1.28 -2.49
N THR A 586 -14.97 -1.46 -2.11
CA THR A 586 -16.10 -0.56 -2.37
C THR A 586 -16.39 -0.28 -3.85
N LEU A 587 -15.74 -1.03 -4.75
CA LEU A 587 -15.90 -0.88 -6.19
C LEU A 587 -17.19 -1.52 -6.71
N PRO A 588 -17.84 -0.93 -7.73
CA PRO A 588 -18.99 -1.55 -8.37
C PRO A 588 -18.59 -2.87 -9.05
N GLU A 589 -19.44 -3.88 -8.87
CA GLU A 589 -19.33 -5.16 -9.56
C GLU A 589 -20.33 -5.23 -10.73
N PRO A 590 -20.02 -5.94 -11.82
CA PRO A 590 -20.95 -6.09 -12.94
C PRO A 590 -22.13 -6.99 -12.56
N ASN A 591 -23.28 -6.79 -13.21
CA ASN A 591 -24.39 -7.74 -13.16
C ASN A 591 -24.36 -8.66 -14.39
N LEU A 592 -23.93 -9.91 -14.20
CA LEU A 592 -23.75 -10.90 -15.25
C LEU A 592 -24.88 -11.95 -15.21
N GLU A 593 -25.50 -12.23 -16.36
CA GLU A 593 -26.59 -13.21 -16.46
C GLU A 593 -26.49 -14.08 -17.72
N LEU A 594 -27.02 -15.32 -17.65
CA LEU A 594 -27.18 -16.18 -18.82
C LEU A 594 -28.49 -15.85 -19.55
N THR A 595 -28.54 -16.05 -20.87
CA THR A 595 -29.77 -15.84 -21.65
C THR A 595 -29.86 -16.81 -22.83
N ASP A 596 -31.07 -17.23 -23.19
CA ASP A 596 -31.29 -17.95 -24.46
C ASP A 596 -31.55 -16.97 -25.63
N ASN A 597 -31.73 -15.68 -25.33
CA ASN A 597 -31.90 -14.66 -26.35
C ASN A 597 -30.54 -14.14 -26.82
N ALA A 598 -30.03 -14.74 -27.90
CA ALA A 598 -28.75 -14.36 -28.50
C ALA A 598 -28.62 -12.86 -28.83
N SER A 599 -29.72 -12.14 -29.07
CA SER A 599 -29.68 -10.69 -29.34
C SER A 599 -29.31 -9.83 -28.13
N GLN A 600 -29.38 -10.38 -26.91
CA GLN A 600 -28.95 -9.69 -25.69
C GLN A 600 -27.45 -9.87 -25.43
N ILE A 601 -26.80 -10.84 -26.08
CA ILE A 601 -25.37 -11.11 -25.95
C ILE A 601 -24.64 -10.15 -26.89
N VAL A 602 -24.43 -8.92 -26.41
CA VAL A 602 -23.81 -7.83 -27.15
C VAL A 602 -22.65 -7.25 -26.35
N GLY A 603 -21.66 -6.66 -27.05
CA GLY A 603 -20.54 -6.00 -26.39
C GLY A 603 -21.00 -4.79 -25.58
N VAL A 604 -20.64 -4.73 -24.28
CA VAL A 604 -21.11 -3.72 -23.33
C VAL A 604 -19.97 -2.93 -22.67
N ASN A 605 -18.83 -2.78 -23.37
CA ASN A 605 -17.60 -2.19 -22.81
C ASN A 605 -17.81 -0.97 -21.89
N ALA A 606 -17.17 -1.05 -20.71
CA ALA A 606 -17.20 -0.19 -19.52
C ALA A 606 -18.24 -0.61 -18.46
N GLN A 607 -17.72 -0.91 -17.25
CA GLN A 607 -18.42 -1.16 -15.99
C GLN A 607 -19.90 -0.76 -16.05
N PRO A 608 -20.85 -1.71 -16.18
CA PRO A 608 -22.25 -1.37 -16.31
C PRO A 608 -22.74 -0.89 -14.95
N THR A 609 -22.68 0.43 -14.73
CA THR A 609 -23.15 1.06 -13.49
C THR A 609 -24.68 1.06 -13.37
N SER A 610 -25.42 0.45 -14.31
CA SER A 610 -26.87 0.18 -14.14
C SER A 610 -27.50 -0.93 -15.00
N GLY A 611 -26.74 -1.75 -15.73
CA GLY A 611 -27.28 -2.70 -16.72
C GLY A 611 -26.83 -4.15 -16.54
N THR A 612 -27.67 -5.11 -16.96
CA THR A 612 -27.31 -6.54 -17.02
C THR A 612 -26.54 -6.84 -18.31
N ALA A 613 -25.40 -7.50 -18.17
CA ALA A 613 -24.62 -8.03 -19.28
C ALA A 613 -24.87 -9.53 -19.44
N TYR A 614 -24.92 -10.00 -20.69
CA TYR A 614 -25.32 -11.38 -20.98
C TYR A 614 -24.24 -12.14 -21.72
N MET A 615 -24.08 -13.42 -21.38
CA MET A 615 -23.24 -14.36 -22.10
C MET A 615 -23.77 -15.79 -21.98
N GLY A 616 -23.55 -16.59 -23.02
CA GLY A 616 -23.87 -18.01 -23.07
C GLY A 616 -25.36 -18.29 -23.30
N LEU A 617 -25.66 -19.21 -24.22
CA LEU A 617 -27.03 -19.71 -24.37
C LEU A 617 -27.35 -20.64 -23.20
N LYS A 618 -28.17 -20.15 -22.27
CA LYS A 618 -28.48 -20.81 -20.99
C LYS A 618 -28.84 -22.29 -21.17
N SER A 619 -29.74 -22.59 -22.09
CA SER A 619 -30.19 -23.96 -22.40
C SER A 619 -29.06 -24.85 -22.91
N VAL A 620 -28.16 -24.31 -23.73
CA VAL A 620 -27.00 -25.05 -24.27
C VAL A 620 -25.98 -25.33 -23.17
N LEU A 621 -25.67 -24.32 -22.34
CA LEU A 621 -24.73 -24.49 -21.23
C LEU A 621 -25.23 -25.52 -20.21
N LEU A 622 -26.52 -25.53 -19.90
CA LEU A 622 -27.10 -26.58 -19.04
C LEU A 622 -27.02 -27.96 -19.68
N ALA A 623 -27.31 -28.08 -20.98
CA ALA A 623 -27.17 -29.35 -21.69
C ALA A 623 -25.71 -29.85 -21.72
N TRP A 624 -24.75 -28.95 -21.89
CA TRP A 624 -23.32 -29.25 -21.86
C TRP A 624 -22.85 -29.68 -20.48
N HIS A 625 -23.24 -28.94 -19.44
CA HIS A 625 -22.96 -29.29 -18.05
C HIS A 625 -23.45 -30.70 -17.69
N GLN A 626 -24.65 -31.10 -18.16
CA GLN A 626 -25.20 -32.43 -17.93
C GLN A 626 -24.51 -33.53 -18.76
N ALA A 627 -24.10 -33.20 -19.99
CA ALA A 627 -23.43 -34.15 -20.88
C ALA A 627 -21.98 -34.44 -20.46
N ASP A 628 -21.36 -33.54 -19.72
CA ASP A 628 -19.95 -33.59 -19.30
C ASP A 628 -19.83 -33.22 -17.81
N PRO A 629 -20.11 -34.17 -16.89
CA PRO A 629 -20.05 -33.94 -15.44
C PRO A 629 -18.63 -33.61 -14.94
N PRO A 630 -18.47 -32.99 -13.76
CA PRO A 630 -17.15 -32.68 -13.24
C PRO A 630 -16.26 -33.92 -13.10
N ASP A 631 -15.05 -33.85 -13.63
CA ASP A 631 -14.03 -34.89 -13.50
C ASP A 631 -13.03 -34.58 -12.38
N ALA A 632 -12.04 -35.46 -12.18
CA ALA A 632 -11.03 -35.27 -11.15
C ALA A 632 -10.09 -34.09 -11.44
N GLY A 633 -9.81 -33.81 -12.72
CA GLY A 633 -8.97 -32.69 -13.12
C GLY A 633 -9.66 -31.35 -12.85
N GLU A 634 -10.96 -31.25 -13.15
CA GLU A 634 -11.75 -30.06 -12.91
C GLU A 634 -11.94 -29.78 -11.40
N ARG A 635 -12.14 -30.83 -10.59
CA ARG A 635 -12.18 -30.70 -9.12
C ARG A 635 -10.83 -30.24 -8.56
N LEU A 636 -9.72 -30.84 -9.01
CA LEU A 636 -8.38 -30.40 -8.61
C LEU A 636 -8.15 -28.93 -8.97
N ARG A 637 -8.57 -28.53 -10.18
CA ARG A 637 -8.49 -27.14 -10.62
C ARG A 637 -9.28 -26.20 -9.69
N ASN A 638 -10.49 -26.59 -9.28
CA ASN A 638 -11.31 -25.85 -8.33
C ASN A 638 -10.60 -25.70 -6.97
N ASP A 639 -9.94 -26.76 -6.48
CA ASP A 639 -9.17 -26.76 -5.23
C ASP A 639 -7.96 -25.82 -5.31
N VAL A 640 -7.23 -25.85 -6.42
CA VAL A 640 -6.08 -24.96 -6.65
C VAL A 640 -6.54 -23.51 -6.72
N VAL A 641 -7.57 -23.18 -7.49
CA VAL A 641 -8.07 -21.80 -7.54
C VAL A 641 -8.57 -21.35 -6.16
N PHE A 642 -9.23 -22.23 -5.40
CA PHE A 642 -9.65 -21.97 -4.03
C PHE A 642 -8.48 -21.63 -3.11
N SER A 643 -7.32 -22.30 -3.23
CA SER A 643 -6.16 -22.00 -2.38
C SER A 643 -5.57 -20.60 -2.60
N TYR A 644 -5.85 -19.97 -3.75
CA TYR A 644 -5.39 -18.59 -4.04
C TYR A 644 -6.48 -17.55 -3.85
N GLN A 645 -7.71 -17.83 -4.29
CA GLN A 645 -8.81 -16.86 -4.31
C GLN A 645 -9.79 -17.02 -3.15
N ASN A 646 -9.69 -18.10 -2.36
CA ASN A 646 -10.52 -18.38 -1.19
C ASN A 646 -12.03 -18.50 -1.49
N ASN A 647 -12.39 -18.81 -2.73
CA ASN A 647 -13.74 -19.17 -3.13
C ASN A 647 -13.74 -20.38 -4.07
N ARG A 648 -14.84 -21.13 -4.08
CA ARG A 648 -15.05 -22.33 -4.91
C ARG A 648 -16.11 -22.09 -5.98
N ASN A 649 -16.00 -22.80 -7.10
CA ASN A 649 -17.07 -22.90 -8.09
C ASN A 649 -18.12 -23.94 -7.62
N PRO A 650 -19.34 -23.50 -7.21
CA PRO A 650 -20.34 -24.41 -6.67
C PRO A 650 -20.85 -25.46 -7.64
N PHE A 651 -20.74 -25.21 -8.95
CA PHE A 651 -21.25 -26.14 -9.94
C PHE A 651 -20.25 -27.26 -10.27
N ILE A 652 -19.00 -27.14 -9.80
CA ILE A 652 -18.01 -28.22 -9.83
C ILE A 652 -18.19 -29.13 -8.61
N ASP A 653 -18.38 -28.53 -7.42
CA ASP A 653 -18.54 -29.27 -6.17
C ASP A 653 -19.94 -29.90 -6.04
N HIS A 654 -20.98 -29.18 -6.47
CA HIS A 654 -22.39 -29.59 -6.46
C HIS A 654 -23.04 -29.38 -7.84
N PRO A 655 -22.70 -30.21 -8.84
CA PRO A 655 -23.26 -30.08 -10.18
C PRO A 655 -24.80 -30.18 -10.20
N GLU A 656 -25.40 -30.90 -9.27
CA GLU A 656 -26.84 -31.05 -9.12
C GLU A 656 -27.60 -29.72 -8.89
N TRP A 657 -26.91 -28.66 -8.46
CA TRP A 657 -27.53 -27.35 -8.23
C TRP A 657 -27.73 -26.51 -9.48
N ALA A 658 -27.03 -26.80 -10.58
CA ALA A 658 -27.06 -25.97 -11.79
C ALA A 658 -28.48 -25.84 -12.36
N ASP A 659 -29.20 -26.95 -12.52
CA ASP A 659 -30.56 -26.92 -13.08
C ASP A 659 -31.53 -26.14 -12.16
N CYS A 660 -31.44 -26.34 -10.85
CA CYS A 660 -32.26 -25.59 -9.89
C CYS A 660 -32.02 -24.08 -9.99
N VAL A 661 -30.75 -23.66 -10.00
CA VAL A 661 -30.37 -22.24 -10.03
C VAL A 661 -30.83 -21.54 -11.31
N PHE A 662 -30.74 -22.20 -12.47
CA PHE A 662 -30.95 -21.54 -13.77
C PHE A 662 -32.32 -21.83 -14.43
N ASN A 663 -33.01 -22.91 -14.05
CA ASN A 663 -34.37 -23.22 -14.50
C ASN A 663 -35.43 -23.02 -13.42
N ASN A 664 -35.03 -22.69 -12.18
CA ASN A 664 -35.93 -22.55 -11.03
C ASN A 664 -36.80 -23.81 -10.84
N THR A 665 -36.18 -24.97 -11.00
CA THR A 665 -36.76 -26.28 -10.70
C THR A 665 -36.65 -26.56 -9.19
N ASN A 666 -37.13 -27.71 -8.74
CA ASN A 666 -36.97 -28.10 -7.33
C ASN A 666 -35.49 -28.36 -7.04
N CYS A 667 -34.94 -27.66 -6.05
CA CYS A 667 -33.55 -27.86 -5.65
C CYS A 667 -33.38 -29.22 -4.98
N PRO A 668 -32.43 -30.05 -5.41
CA PRO A 668 -32.11 -31.29 -4.72
C PRO A 668 -31.62 -30.96 -3.31
N VAL A 669 -32.15 -31.67 -2.33
CA VAL A 669 -31.62 -31.63 -0.95
C VAL A 669 -30.34 -32.44 -0.96
N VAL A 670 -29.24 -31.87 -0.49
CA VAL A 670 -28.01 -32.65 -0.27
C VAL A 670 -28.28 -33.59 0.90
N SER A 671 -28.69 -34.81 0.61
CA SER A 671 -28.63 -35.89 1.59
C SER A 671 -27.21 -36.41 1.58
N ASP A 672 -26.47 -36.10 2.63
CA ASP A 672 -25.12 -36.61 2.84
C ASP A 672 -25.19 -38.09 3.27
N VAL A 673 -25.70 -38.96 2.38
CA VAL A 673 -25.92 -40.39 2.65
C VAL A 673 -24.63 -41.20 2.66
N ILE A 674 -23.46 -40.58 2.48
CA ILE A 674 -22.17 -41.28 2.54
C ILE A 674 -21.74 -41.60 3.99
N PHE A 675 -22.44 -41.08 5.01
CA PHE A 675 -22.20 -41.45 6.42
C PHE A 675 -23.25 -42.38 7.05
N GLU A 676 -24.27 -42.88 6.32
CA GLU A 676 -25.21 -43.87 6.88
C GLU A 676 -24.72 -45.33 6.77
N ASP A 677 -23.84 -45.65 5.82
CA ASP A 677 -23.42 -47.02 5.58
C ASP A 677 -22.04 -47.27 6.22
N GLY A 678 -22.03 -47.40 7.55
CA GLY A 678 -20.84 -47.74 8.31
C GLY A 678 -20.06 -48.92 7.71
N PHE A 679 -18.88 -48.63 7.18
CA PHE A 679 -17.86 -49.62 6.87
C PHE A 679 -16.51 -49.13 7.38
N GLU A 680 -16.23 -49.47 8.64
CA GLU A 680 -14.87 -49.90 8.97
C GLU A 680 -14.62 -51.26 8.31
N GLN A 681 -13.51 -51.36 7.57
CA GLN A 681 -12.60 -52.51 7.62
C GLN A 681 -11.21 -52.12 7.11
#